data_AF-A0A8C4TN76-F1
#
_entry.id   AF-A0A8C4TN76-F1
#
_cell.length_a   1.000
_cell.length_b   1.000
_cell.length_c   1.000
_cell.angle_alpha   90.00
_cell.angle_beta   90.00
_cell.angle_gamma   90.00
#
_symmetry.space_group_name_H-M   'P 1'
#
loop_
_entity.id
_entity.type
_entity.pdbx_description
1 polymer ?
#
loop_
_entity_poly.entity_id
_entity_poly.type
_entity_poly.pdbx_seq_one_letter_code
_entity_poly.pdbx_strand_id
1 'polypeptide(L)'
;MEEKQTETRSQRQKLSRQLRDKEEEMEVVMAKVESLRQEVRKVEKSKKELEIMAEESGAEAAKQRKLRERSESYGKQLEEELDIIKKRPGLPSSQLGVPSDTLQELSRLRTELERLQAEKDEELSQHVLLHTTELKTVKNELRDSESQLTALQSEVNMLKEKLDKARNQSFQEHEEMLTELQHKQEREKNVLKDAMKKLSEDVEKLSEENDKLQGRNKLLEEEIQSLNEKKEAIANWEAQITDILQWVNDEKDSRSYLQALTTRLSEEMENLRAVDRSSAKQDNQWKARRLQKMEASARLELQSALDAELRAKQGLQEELNKLKATSLACECKLQEAEKQNSELKAEVERLKNELKSQAFEGTGPRQSIITLMPLSPIENNSIAFSGFPEVIPEAQKEEEVEKEVADINDGSSKSLIQKVTTKPNSAKAPTSSSVTKPPPHQFKIKTFTSVTKCQRCTSLMLGLVRQGVQCEVCSYACHLTCAAAATICPTPPHQMNSSLGVDPVRGKGTAYEGYLSVPKPAGVKKGWQRALAVVSDFKLFLFDIAEGRTSQTGSPVSQVIDLRDPQFSVSSVFASDVIHANKKDIPCILRVTYSQLTLPKTQHSLLLLADNESEKGRWEKVLNELHLLLKKHKLPDTSVFLPKEAFDSALPLIRTAQSAAIVDQQRIALGTEEGLYLIHVTKNEILQMGDCKKVTQINVLPESQLLVVLSGRSHSVRLYSWEDLQNPESCGTKIQEARNVQAMTTGTLLQGTVSCLCFGVKRQVYCYSLNIGKVRYKKLREVQAPGNVQWLGLFEDRLCIGYPGGFTLYPLTSESGAGGGGGGGSTTNLVNTDDPTFSFLTQPPLADALCAVKMRSGEFLLCFNLAGVYVDSQGCRSRKKELIWLAPPITCCYTAPFLLVFTENAVDIFDVNRVEWIQTISLKKVRSLNTDGSLSLFGTETMRLIYLRSKQAEKDHFDVPETEENSRRQMLRTKSKRRFSFRISDEERLQQRRNMLRDPNMRSKLISKPTNFSHLVHVGPGEKMQNLRDLPNQDSTLAPMNRPRSATESGRPLSAGSDQALREMYAKRQSRGSFTDDILLTPQCLFAEGDMLSEISGHTQHLRASRSSSERADSPVPK
;
A
#
# COMPACT_ATOMS: atom_id res chain seq x y z
N MET A 1 19.78 25.11 13.41
CA MET A 1 18.98 24.27 12.49
C MET A 1 17.82 25.07 11.90
N GLU A 2 16.94 25.61 12.72
CA GLU A 2 15.74 26.35 12.25
C GLU A 2 16.07 27.53 11.33
N GLU A 3 17.14 28.31 11.61
CA GLU A 3 17.59 29.40 10.73
C GLU A 3 17.92 28.94 9.30
N LYS A 4 18.66 27.83 9.13
CA LYS A 4 18.90 27.25 7.80
C LYS A 4 17.60 26.78 7.15
N GLN A 5 16.60 26.39 7.94
CA GLN A 5 15.29 25.99 7.44
C GLN A 5 14.42 27.19 7.03
N THR A 6 14.49 28.32 7.74
CA THR A 6 13.80 29.57 7.34
C THR A 6 14.50 30.24 6.15
N GLU A 7 15.82 30.22 6.10
CA GLU A 7 16.63 30.67 4.95
C GLU A 7 16.31 29.85 3.69
N THR A 8 16.34 28.52 3.77
CA THR A 8 15.96 27.64 2.65
C THR A 8 14.52 27.87 2.20
N ARG A 9 13.58 28.11 3.14
CA ARG A 9 12.19 28.49 2.81
C ARG A 9 12.11 29.83 2.09
N SER A 10 12.88 30.83 2.54
CA SER A 10 12.97 32.16 1.92
C SER A 10 13.53 32.09 0.50
N GLN A 11 14.64 31.38 0.28
CA GLN A 11 15.22 31.14 -1.04
C GLN A 11 14.24 30.45 -1.99
N ARG A 12 13.62 29.34 -1.53
CA ARG A 12 12.56 28.63 -2.30
C ARG A 12 11.39 29.56 -2.64
N GLN A 13 10.98 30.46 -1.75
CA GLN A 13 9.85 31.37 -1.97
C GLN A 13 10.21 32.52 -2.92
N LYS A 14 11.48 32.95 -2.97
CA LYS A 14 12.00 33.89 -3.99
C LYS A 14 12.07 33.24 -5.37
N LEU A 15 12.73 32.09 -5.49
CA LEU A 15 12.83 31.34 -6.75
C LEU A 15 11.44 30.99 -7.30
N SER A 16 10.51 30.56 -6.45
CA SER A 16 9.13 30.29 -6.85
C SER A 16 8.34 31.53 -7.28
N ARG A 17 8.76 32.75 -6.92
CA ARG A 17 8.21 33.98 -7.52
C ARG A 17 8.81 34.20 -8.90
N GLN A 18 10.14 34.29 -8.98
CA GLN A 18 10.87 34.51 -10.24
C GLN A 18 10.47 33.52 -11.35
N LEU A 19 10.19 32.26 -10.99
CA LEU A 19 9.75 31.24 -11.94
C LEU A 19 8.32 31.52 -12.47
N ARG A 20 7.36 31.92 -11.62
CA ARG A 20 6.03 32.38 -12.08
C ARG A 20 6.12 33.67 -12.88
N ASP A 21 6.92 34.64 -12.41
CA ASP A 21 7.13 35.90 -13.11
C ASP A 21 7.66 35.65 -14.54
N LYS A 22 8.48 34.60 -14.74
CA LYS A 22 8.97 34.14 -16.06
C LYS A 22 7.98 33.29 -16.84
N GLU A 23 7.14 32.48 -16.19
CA GLU A 23 6.02 31.77 -16.83
C GLU A 23 5.02 32.78 -17.41
N GLU A 24 4.64 33.81 -16.64
CA GLU A 24 3.74 34.90 -17.06
C GLU A 24 4.34 35.72 -18.23
N GLU A 25 5.63 36.09 -18.17
CA GLU A 25 6.32 36.72 -19.30
C GLU A 25 6.28 35.85 -20.58
N MET A 26 6.49 34.53 -20.44
CA MET A 26 6.52 33.61 -21.58
C MET A 26 5.12 33.36 -22.16
N GLU A 27 4.08 33.27 -21.34
CA GLU A 27 2.69 33.18 -21.81
C GLU A 27 2.28 34.44 -22.60
N VAL A 28 2.63 35.65 -22.12
CA VAL A 28 2.37 36.91 -22.84
C VAL A 28 3.08 36.93 -24.21
N VAL A 29 4.32 36.45 -24.29
CA VAL A 29 5.05 36.34 -25.56
C VAL A 29 4.41 35.29 -26.49
N MET A 30 4.01 34.13 -25.98
CA MET A 30 3.34 33.09 -26.78
C MET A 30 1.99 33.56 -27.32
N ALA A 31 1.18 34.24 -26.50
CA ALA A 31 -0.09 34.81 -26.91
C ALA A 31 0.09 35.83 -28.06
N LYS A 32 1.11 36.71 -27.96
CA LYS A 32 1.43 37.67 -29.02
C LYS A 32 1.91 36.98 -30.30
N VAL A 33 2.69 35.89 -30.20
CA VAL A 33 3.13 35.10 -31.36
C VAL A 33 1.94 34.41 -32.08
N GLU A 34 0.95 33.87 -31.36
CA GLU A 34 -0.22 33.28 -32.03
C GLU A 34 -1.18 34.35 -32.58
N SER A 35 -1.28 35.53 -31.96
CA SER A 35 -1.99 36.68 -32.55
C SER A 35 -1.39 37.08 -33.91
N LEU A 36 -0.08 37.27 -33.98
CA LEU A 36 0.62 37.59 -35.23
C LEU A 36 0.48 36.49 -36.28
N ARG A 37 0.46 35.20 -35.89
CA ARG A 37 0.17 34.08 -36.80
C ARG A 37 -1.25 34.13 -37.36
N GLN A 38 -2.25 34.55 -36.58
CA GLN A 38 -3.63 34.71 -37.07
C GLN A 38 -3.73 35.90 -38.04
N GLU A 39 -3.03 37.00 -37.78
CA GLU A 39 -2.94 38.14 -38.69
C GLU A 39 -2.26 37.77 -40.01
N VAL A 40 -1.12 37.06 -39.99
CA VAL A 40 -0.45 36.56 -41.20
C VAL A 40 -1.39 35.66 -42.01
N ARG A 41 -2.06 34.67 -41.39
CA ARG A 41 -3.06 33.82 -42.08
C ARG A 41 -4.20 34.63 -42.72
N LYS A 42 -4.62 35.74 -42.09
CA LYS A 42 -5.66 36.64 -42.61
C LYS A 42 -5.15 37.42 -43.82
N VAL A 43 -3.95 37.99 -43.76
CA VAL A 43 -3.32 38.71 -44.88
C VAL A 43 -3.01 37.76 -46.04
N GLU A 44 -2.53 36.54 -45.80
CA GLU A 44 -2.35 35.50 -46.82
C GLU A 44 -3.66 35.14 -47.55
N LYS A 45 -4.79 35.12 -46.84
CA LYS A 45 -6.11 34.87 -47.44
C LYS A 45 -6.52 36.03 -48.34
N SER A 46 -6.42 37.27 -47.86
CA SER A 46 -6.73 38.46 -48.65
C SER A 46 -5.79 38.64 -49.85
N LYS A 47 -4.51 38.25 -49.74
CA LYS A 47 -3.58 38.22 -50.88
C LYS A 47 -4.09 37.30 -51.99
N LYS A 48 -4.50 36.07 -51.65
CA LYS A 48 -5.03 35.10 -52.63
C LYS A 48 -6.33 35.57 -53.27
N GLU A 49 -7.19 36.25 -52.50
CA GLU A 49 -8.42 36.85 -53.01
C GLU A 49 -8.12 37.98 -54.02
N LEU A 50 -7.12 38.83 -53.73
CA LEU A 50 -6.63 39.87 -54.65
C LEU A 50 -5.92 39.30 -55.89
N GLU A 51 -5.12 38.24 -55.73
CA GLU A 51 -4.45 37.53 -56.83
C GLU A 51 -5.46 36.95 -57.82
N ILE A 52 -6.50 36.26 -57.34
CA ILE A 52 -7.58 35.70 -58.17
C ILE A 52 -8.31 36.83 -58.92
N MET A 53 -8.72 37.91 -58.24
CA MET A 53 -9.40 39.04 -58.90
C MET A 53 -8.51 39.72 -59.96
N ALA A 54 -7.19 39.78 -59.75
CA ALA A 54 -6.24 40.30 -60.73
C ALA A 54 -6.06 39.37 -61.94
N GLU A 55 -6.05 38.05 -61.74
CA GLU A 55 -6.02 37.06 -62.84
C GLU A 55 -7.31 37.07 -63.65
N GLU A 56 -8.48 37.11 -63.00
CA GLU A 56 -9.80 37.18 -63.67
C GLU A 56 -9.93 38.46 -64.50
N SER A 57 -9.56 39.62 -63.93
CA SER A 57 -9.54 40.91 -64.64
C SER A 57 -8.57 40.89 -65.82
N GLY A 58 -7.38 40.29 -65.66
CA GLY A 58 -6.39 40.10 -66.72
C GLY A 58 -6.87 39.19 -67.84
N ALA A 59 -7.60 38.12 -67.50
CA ALA A 59 -8.19 37.19 -68.46
C ALA A 59 -9.32 37.86 -69.27
N GLU A 60 -10.19 38.64 -68.63
CA GLU A 60 -11.27 39.36 -69.34
C GLU A 60 -10.69 40.44 -70.27
N ALA A 61 -9.70 41.20 -69.81
CA ALA A 61 -8.95 42.15 -70.66
C ALA A 61 -8.20 41.47 -71.83
N ALA A 62 -7.91 40.17 -71.74
CA ALA A 62 -7.36 39.37 -72.85
C ALA A 62 -8.46 38.83 -73.80
N LYS A 63 -9.64 38.47 -73.30
CA LYS A 63 -10.81 38.13 -74.14
C LYS A 63 -11.25 39.33 -74.98
N GLN A 64 -11.39 40.50 -74.37
CA GLN A 64 -11.80 41.71 -75.09
C GLN A 64 -10.81 42.10 -76.20
N ARG A 65 -9.48 42.03 -75.96
CA ARG A 65 -8.49 42.27 -77.02
C ARG A 65 -8.64 41.31 -78.21
N LYS A 66 -8.83 40.01 -77.96
CA LYS A 66 -9.10 39.02 -79.02
C LYS A 66 -10.41 39.25 -79.78
N LEU A 67 -11.41 39.86 -79.15
CA LEU A 67 -12.64 40.29 -79.83
C LEU A 67 -12.40 41.54 -80.69
N ARG A 68 -11.59 42.50 -80.23
CA ARG A 68 -11.16 43.67 -81.02
C ARG A 68 -10.36 43.27 -82.25
N GLU A 69 -9.34 42.43 -82.09
CA GLU A 69 -8.50 41.89 -83.17
C GLU A 69 -9.35 41.20 -84.27
N ARG A 70 -10.42 40.49 -83.88
CA ARG A 70 -11.39 39.87 -84.81
C ARG A 70 -12.30 40.89 -85.48
N SER A 71 -12.78 41.90 -84.76
CA SER A 71 -13.63 42.96 -85.32
C SER A 71 -12.85 43.84 -86.31
N GLU A 72 -11.59 44.15 -86.00
CA GLU A 72 -10.70 44.95 -86.84
C GLU A 72 -10.29 44.21 -88.12
N SER A 73 -9.97 42.91 -88.02
CA SER A 73 -9.67 42.08 -89.19
C SER A 73 -10.90 41.84 -90.08
N TYR A 74 -12.09 41.70 -89.50
CA TYR A 74 -13.34 41.67 -90.26
C TYR A 74 -13.67 43.02 -90.93
N GLY A 75 -13.42 44.14 -90.25
CA GLY A 75 -13.53 45.48 -90.83
C GLY A 75 -12.62 45.66 -92.04
N LYS A 76 -11.34 45.27 -91.91
CA LYS A 76 -10.35 45.33 -93.01
C LYS A 76 -10.74 44.44 -94.20
N GLN A 77 -11.34 43.28 -93.97
CA GLN A 77 -11.88 42.43 -95.05
C GLN A 77 -13.02 43.12 -95.79
N LEU A 78 -13.94 43.79 -95.09
CA LEU A 78 -15.01 44.57 -95.72
C LEU A 78 -14.48 45.80 -96.49
N GLU A 79 -13.46 46.48 -95.98
CA GLU A 79 -12.78 47.56 -96.72
C GLU A 79 -12.09 47.05 -97.99
N GLU A 80 -11.44 45.89 -97.92
CA GLU A 80 -10.76 45.26 -99.06
C GLU A 80 -11.75 44.79 -100.13
N GLU A 81 -12.89 44.17 -99.76
CA GLU A 81 -13.97 43.86 -100.71
C GLU A 81 -14.59 45.12 -101.32
N LEU A 82 -14.83 46.18 -100.53
CA LEU A 82 -15.31 47.46 -101.04
C LEU A 82 -14.32 48.10 -102.02
N ASP A 83 -13.02 47.90 -101.86
CA ASP A 83 -12.01 48.44 -102.78
C ASP A 83 -11.82 47.58 -104.03
N ILE A 84 -11.98 46.26 -103.93
CA ILE A 84 -12.10 45.34 -105.07
C ILE A 84 -13.32 45.72 -105.94
N ILE A 85 -14.46 46.05 -105.32
CA ILE A 85 -15.67 46.50 -106.03
C ILE A 85 -15.43 47.83 -106.78
N LYS A 86 -14.69 48.78 -106.18
CA LYS A 86 -14.34 50.06 -106.84
C LYS A 86 -13.37 49.89 -108.02
N LYS A 87 -12.49 48.88 -107.98
CA LYS A 87 -11.36 48.74 -108.92
C LYS A 87 -11.68 47.96 -110.21
N ARG A 88 -12.96 47.75 -110.54
CA ARG A 88 -13.41 46.97 -111.72
C ARG A 88 -13.81 47.86 -112.91
N PRO A 89 -13.01 47.98 -114.00
CA PRO A 89 -13.31 48.86 -115.12
C PRO A 89 -14.01 48.15 -116.29
N GLY A 90 -15.06 48.78 -116.83
CA GLY A 90 -15.84 48.28 -117.98
C GLY A 90 -17.11 47.51 -117.57
N LEU A 91 -18.26 47.66 -118.23
CA LEU A 91 -18.54 48.30 -119.54
C LEU A 91 -19.74 49.29 -119.47
N PRO A 92 -20.33 49.77 -120.59
CA PRO A 92 -20.45 51.19 -120.90
C PRO A 92 -21.59 51.94 -120.15
N SER A 93 -21.45 53.27 -120.10
CA SER A 93 -22.50 54.18 -119.60
C SER A 93 -23.66 54.30 -120.60
N SER A 94 -24.90 54.11 -120.11
CA SER A 94 -26.12 54.63 -120.74
C SER A 94 -27.29 54.70 -119.75
N GLN A 95 -27.77 55.92 -119.53
CA GLN A 95 -29.14 56.27 -119.09
C GLN A 95 -29.73 55.54 -117.86
N LEU A 96 -29.45 56.08 -116.66
CA LEU A 96 -30.49 56.39 -115.68
C LEU A 96 -29.94 57.41 -114.65
N GLY A 97 -30.71 58.46 -114.36
CA GLY A 97 -30.27 59.53 -113.46
C GLY A 97 -30.52 59.18 -112.00
N VAL A 98 -29.45 59.12 -111.19
CA VAL A 98 -29.54 59.07 -109.73
C VAL A 98 -29.56 60.52 -109.20
N PRO A 99 -30.50 60.93 -108.33
CA PRO A 99 -30.61 62.32 -107.89
C PRO A 99 -29.40 62.79 -107.07
N SER A 100 -28.99 64.04 -107.29
CA SER A 100 -27.86 64.67 -106.58
C SER A 100 -28.02 64.60 -105.06
N ASP A 101 -29.26 64.71 -104.57
CA ASP A 101 -29.59 64.66 -103.15
C ASP A 101 -29.15 63.33 -102.51
N THR A 102 -29.35 62.20 -103.20
CA THR A 102 -28.97 60.88 -102.67
C THR A 102 -27.46 60.70 -102.57
N LEU A 103 -26.67 61.33 -103.45
CA LEU A 103 -25.21 61.31 -103.36
C LEU A 103 -24.72 62.17 -102.19
N GLN A 104 -25.38 63.31 -101.95
CA GLN A 104 -25.08 64.21 -100.83
C GLN A 104 -25.55 63.62 -99.49
N GLU A 105 -26.66 62.88 -99.47
CA GLU A 105 -27.18 62.17 -98.30
C GLU A 105 -26.31 60.96 -97.94
N LEU A 106 -25.85 60.17 -98.92
CA LEU A 106 -24.82 59.16 -98.69
C LEU A 106 -23.51 59.77 -98.17
N SER A 107 -23.10 60.94 -98.68
CA SER A 107 -21.93 61.65 -98.15
C SER A 107 -22.12 62.09 -96.69
N ARG A 108 -23.32 62.57 -96.32
CA ARG A 108 -23.66 62.93 -94.94
C ARG A 108 -23.67 61.71 -94.01
N LEU A 109 -24.37 60.64 -94.40
CA LEU A 109 -24.45 59.40 -93.64
C LEU A 109 -23.06 58.77 -93.45
N ARG A 110 -22.17 58.92 -94.44
CA ARG A 110 -20.78 58.49 -94.32
C ARG A 110 -19.98 59.34 -93.32
N THR A 111 -20.06 60.67 -93.39
CA THR A 111 -19.40 61.53 -92.38
C THR A 111 -19.97 61.33 -90.97
N GLU A 112 -21.25 60.97 -90.85
CA GLU A 112 -21.91 60.67 -89.57
C GLU A 112 -21.49 59.30 -89.03
N LEU A 113 -21.31 58.29 -89.89
CA LEU A 113 -20.68 57.01 -89.51
C LEU A 113 -19.22 57.21 -89.07
N GLU A 114 -18.44 57.98 -89.82
CA GLU A 114 -17.04 58.28 -89.48
C GLU A 114 -16.96 59.07 -88.15
N ARG A 115 -17.91 59.98 -87.87
CA ARG A 115 -18.06 60.68 -86.57
C ARG A 115 -18.43 59.71 -85.42
N LEU A 116 -19.46 58.90 -85.60
CA LEU A 116 -19.93 57.95 -84.58
C LEU A 116 -18.88 56.86 -84.29
N GLN A 117 -18.10 56.45 -85.29
CA GLN A 117 -16.99 55.52 -85.11
C GLN A 117 -15.85 56.16 -84.32
N ALA A 118 -15.47 57.41 -84.62
CA ALA A 118 -14.49 58.15 -83.84
C ALA A 118 -14.92 58.34 -82.37
N GLU A 119 -16.20 58.65 -82.11
CA GLU A 119 -16.75 58.75 -80.75
C GLU A 119 -16.70 57.40 -80.02
N LYS A 120 -16.99 56.29 -80.71
CA LYS A 120 -16.90 54.94 -80.12
C LYS A 120 -15.46 54.49 -79.87
N ASP A 121 -14.52 54.87 -80.72
CA ASP A 121 -13.09 54.64 -80.50
C ASP A 121 -12.53 55.51 -79.36
N GLU A 122 -13.06 56.72 -79.16
CA GLU A 122 -12.70 57.56 -78.01
C GLU A 122 -13.25 57.02 -76.69
N GLU A 123 -14.54 56.65 -76.62
CA GLU A 123 -15.13 55.94 -75.47
C GLU A 123 -14.31 54.68 -75.10
N LEU A 124 -13.88 53.93 -76.11
CA LEU A 124 -12.99 52.77 -76.00
C LEU A 124 -11.65 53.14 -75.35
N SER A 125 -11.01 54.19 -75.83
CA SER A 125 -9.72 54.68 -75.35
C SER A 125 -9.83 55.13 -73.89
N GLN A 126 -10.91 55.84 -73.53
CA GLN A 126 -11.20 56.24 -72.15
C GLN A 126 -11.42 55.01 -71.23
N HIS A 127 -12.21 54.02 -71.66
CA HIS A 127 -12.41 52.77 -70.89
C HIS A 127 -11.11 51.96 -70.72
N VAL A 128 -10.29 51.84 -71.77
CA VAL A 128 -8.99 51.18 -71.69
C VAL A 128 -8.05 51.94 -70.75
N LEU A 129 -8.04 53.28 -70.80
CA LEU A 129 -7.24 54.09 -69.89
C LEU A 129 -7.62 53.85 -68.42
N LEU A 130 -8.92 53.90 -68.10
CA LEU A 130 -9.44 53.63 -66.76
C LEU A 130 -9.02 52.24 -66.25
N HIS A 131 -9.25 51.18 -67.01
CA HIS A 131 -8.83 49.82 -66.61
C HIS A 131 -7.31 49.68 -66.50
N THR A 132 -6.51 50.43 -67.28
CA THR A 132 -5.04 50.46 -67.06
C THR A 132 -4.60 51.29 -65.85
N THR A 133 -5.45 52.15 -65.30
CA THR A 133 -5.19 52.81 -64.00
C THR A 133 -5.60 51.94 -62.82
N GLU A 134 -6.74 51.26 -62.89
CA GLU A 134 -7.18 50.25 -61.89
C GLU A 134 -6.16 49.10 -61.76
N LEU A 135 -5.69 48.57 -62.89
CA LEU A 135 -4.63 47.55 -62.91
C LEU A 135 -3.25 48.07 -62.43
N LYS A 136 -3.07 49.37 -62.21
CA LYS A 136 -1.87 49.94 -61.57
C LYS A 136 -2.07 50.14 -60.06
N THR A 137 -3.23 50.58 -59.60
CA THR A 137 -3.51 50.72 -58.16
C THR A 137 -3.46 49.36 -57.46
N VAL A 138 -4.18 48.36 -57.97
CA VAL A 138 -4.20 46.99 -57.40
C VAL A 138 -2.79 46.36 -57.37
N LYS A 139 -1.94 46.65 -58.38
CA LYS A 139 -0.54 46.16 -58.41
C LYS A 139 0.39 46.86 -57.41
N ASN A 140 0.08 48.09 -57.02
CA ASN A 140 0.80 48.78 -55.95
C ASN A 140 0.34 48.26 -54.59
N GLU A 141 -0.97 48.15 -54.35
CA GLU A 141 -1.54 47.60 -53.12
C GLU A 141 -1.07 46.17 -52.83
N LEU A 142 -0.96 45.32 -53.86
CA LEU A 142 -0.38 43.98 -53.75
C LEU A 142 1.10 44.03 -53.33
N ARG A 143 1.90 44.93 -53.92
CA ARG A 143 3.33 45.10 -53.58
C ARG A 143 3.53 45.62 -52.17
N ASP A 144 2.71 46.58 -51.74
CA ASP A 144 2.77 47.14 -50.40
C ASP A 144 2.39 46.06 -49.37
N SER A 145 1.38 45.22 -49.67
CA SER A 145 1.01 44.04 -48.88
C SER A 145 2.12 42.99 -48.81
N GLU A 146 2.84 42.74 -49.92
CA GLU A 146 4.03 41.87 -49.94
C GLU A 146 5.15 42.44 -49.07
N SER A 147 5.39 43.75 -49.10
CA SER A 147 6.40 44.38 -48.24
C SER A 147 6.07 44.21 -46.75
N GLN A 148 4.80 44.38 -46.37
CA GLN A 148 4.32 44.18 -44.99
C GLN A 148 4.46 42.72 -44.55
N LEU A 149 4.15 41.74 -45.42
CA LEU A 149 4.38 40.32 -45.14
C LEU A 149 5.86 40.02 -44.89
N THR A 150 6.79 40.57 -45.69
CA THR A 150 8.23 40.37 -45.46
C THR A 150 8.71 40.99 -44.15
N ALA A 151 8.19 42.17 -43.78
CA ALA A 151 8.50 42.83 -42.51
C ALA A 151 8.03 42.00 -41.31
N LEU A 152 6.75 41.60 -41.29
CA LEU A 152 6.17 40.76 -40.24
C LEU A 152 6.86 39.40 -40.11
N GLN A 153 7.22 38.78 -41.24
CA GLN A 153 7.97 37.51 -41.24
C GLN A 153 9.37 37.69 -40.64
N SER A 154 10.02 38.84 -40.84
CA SER A 154 11.31 39.14 -40.21
C SER A 154 11.19 39.34 -38.68
N GLU A 155 10.16 40.04 -38.20
CA GLU A 155 9.90 40.23 -36.77
C GLU A 155 9.56 38.89 -36.10
N VAL A 156 8.70 38.07 -36.72
CA VAL A 156 8.36 36.73 -36.26
C VAL A 156 9.60 35.83 -36.16
N ASN A 157 10.58 35.96 -37.06
CA ASN A 157 11.84 35.22 -36.96
C ASN A 157 12.76 35.75 -35.85
N MET A 158 12.87 37.07 -35.70
CA MET A 158 13.61 37.70 -34.59
C MET A 158 13.03 37.33 -33.20
N LEU A 159 11.71 37.15 -33.10
CA LEU A 159 11.04 36.69 -31.87
C LEU A 159 11.27 35.19 -31.60
N LYS A 160 11.28 34.34 -32.64
CA LYS A 160 11.66 32.91 -32.50
C LYS A 160 13.08 32.78 -31.95
N GLU A 161 14.06 33.48 -32.55
CA GLU A 161 15.45 33.43 -32.07
C GLU A 161 15.59 33.84 -30.59
N LYS A 162 14.86 34.86 -30.16
CA LYS A 162 14.86 35.30 -28.75
C LYS A 162 14.24 34.23 -27.83
N LEU A 163 13.14 33.60 -28.26
CA LEU A 163 12.49 32.52 -27.52
C LEU A 163 13.40 31.28 -27.41
N ASP A 164 14.06 30.88 -28.51
CA ASP A 164 14.96 29.73 -28.52
C ASP A 164 16.24 30.01 -27.69
N LYS A 165 16.77 31.23 -27.71
CA LYS A 165 17.88 31.66 -26.85
C LYS A 165 17.51 31.60 -25.36
N ALA A 166 16.35 32.16 -24.98
CA ALA A 166 15.86 32.10 -23.60
C ALA A 166 15.56 30.67 -23.14
N ARG A 167 15.01 29.82 -24.04
CA ARG A 167 14.73 28.41 -23.77
C ARG A 167 16.00 27.60 -23.56
N ASN A 168 17.05 27.84 -24.35
CA ASN A 168 18.34 27.18 -24.17
C ASN A 168 19.04 27.62 -22.88
N GLN A 169 18.95 28.89 -22.49
CA GLN A 169 19.45 29.38 -21.20
C GLN A 169 18.72 28.71 -20.03
N SER A 170 17.38 28.68 -20.05
CA SER A 170 16.59 27.99 -19.02
C SER A 170 16.86 26.48 -18.97
N PHE A 171 17.14 25.84 -20.11
CA PHE A 171 17.56 24.44 -20.15
C PHE A 171 18.94 24.23 -19.49
N GLN A 172 19.91 25.10 -19.77
CA GLN A 172 21.24 25.05 -19.16
C GLN A 172 21.19 25.28 -17.64
N GLU A 173 20.47 26.30 -17.17
CA GLU A 173 20.24 26.54 -15.74
C GLU A 173 19.59 25.33 -15.04
N HIS A 174 18.65 24.65 -15.72
CA HIS A 174 18.01 23.45 -15.20
C HIS A 174 18.95 22.22 -15.22
N GLU A 175 19.81 22.08 -16.22
CA GLU A 175 20.83 21.01 -16.29
C GLU A 175 21.88 21.19 -15.19
N GLU A 176 22.40 22.40 -15.00
CA GLU A 176 23.31 22.75 -13.90
C GLU A 176 22.68 22.44 -12.53
N MET A 177 21.45 22.90 -12.28
CA MET A 177 20.71 22.64 -11.04
C MET A 177 20.45 21.14 -10.80
N LEU A 178 20.20 20.35 -11.86
CA LEU A 178 20.14 18.89 -11.75
C LEU A 178 21.49 18.27 -11.37
N THR A 179 22.61 18.73 -11.94
CA THR A 179 23.94 18.21 -11.58
C THR A 179 24.32 18.54 -10.14
N GLU A 180 24.01 19.74 -9.64
CA GLU A 180 24.20 20.09 -8.23
C GLU A 180 23.36 19.20 -7.30
N LEU A 181 22.09 18.97 -7.65
CA LEU A 181 21.20 18.11 -6.88
C LEU A 181 21.70 16.65 -6.86
N GLN A 182 22.21 16.13 -7.97
CA GLN A 182 22.86 14.81 -8.04
C GLN A 182 24.12 14.75 -7.16
N HIS A 183 24.99 15.76 -7.22
CA HIS A 183 26.18 15.84 -6.35
C HIS A 183 25.81 15.89 -4.87
N LYS A 184 24.72 16.58 -4.51
CA LYS A 184 24.20 16.60 -3.14
C LYS A 184 23.65 15.23 -2.73
N GLN A 185 22.88 14.56 -3.59
CA GLN A 185 22.36 13.21 -3.33
C GLN A 185 23.50 12.19 -3.17
N GLU A 186 24.56 12.25 -3.97
CA GLU A 186 25.71 11.33 -3.85
C GLU A 186 26.49 11.56 -2.54
N ARG A 187 26.60 12.82 -2.08
CA ARG A 187 27.17 13.16 -0.75
C ARG A 187 26.31 12.59 0.39
N GLU A 188 25.00 12.83 0.37
CA GLU A 188 24.06 12.32 1.40
C GLU A 188 24.02 10.79 1.42
N LYS A 189 24.02 10.14 0.25
CA LYS A 189 24.15 8.69 0.04
C LYS A 189 25.45 8.12 0.61
N ASN A 190 26.57 8.83 0.51
CA ASN A 190 27.84 8.38 1.11
C ASN A 190 27.81 8.49 2.64
N VAL A 191 27.32 9.60 3.20
CA VAL A 191 27.13 9.72 4.67
C VAL A 191 26.21 8.63 5.22
N LEU A 192 25.18 8.22 4.47
CA LEU A 192 24.30 7.11 4.83
C LEU A 192 25.00 5.73 4.75
N LYS A 193 25.92 5.50 3.80
CA LYS A 193 26.75 4.28 3.76
C LYS A 193 27.66 4.20 4.99
N ASP A 194 28.30 5.30 5.36
CA ASP A 194 29.23 5.35 6.50
C ASP A 194 28.48 5.11 7.82
N ALA A 195 27.30 5.71 7.98
CA ALA A 195 26.41 5.45 9.10
C ALA A 195 25.91 3.99 9.15
N MET A 196 25.56 3.40 8.00
CA MET A 196 25.17 1.99 7.89
C MET A 196 26.32 1.04 8.23
N LYS A 197 27.55 1.34 7.79
CA LYS A 197 28.75 0.56 8.15
C LYS A 197 28.97 0.56 9.65
N LYS A 198 28.97 1.75 10.28
CA LYS A 198 29.12 1.88 11.73
C LYS A 198 28.03 1.15 12.51
N LEU A 199 26.78 1.21 12.06
CA LEU A 199 25.68 0.48 12.69
C LEU A 199 25.87 -1.05 12.58
N SER A 200 26.47 -1.53 11.48
CA SER A 200 26.84 -2.95 11.34
C SER A 200 27.94 -3.36 12.33
N GLU A 201 28.99 -2.54 12.48
CA GLU A 201 30.06 -2.75 13.45
C GLU A 201 29.54 -2.76 14.90
N ASP A 202 28.55 -1.93 15.22
CA ASP A 202 27.93 -1.89 16.55
C ASP A 202 26.95 -3.08 16.79
N VAL A 203 26.31 -3.60 15.74
CA VAL A 203 25.50 -4.85 15.81
C VAL A 203 26.38 -6.08 16.01
N GLU A 204 27.56 -6.14 15.39
CA GLU A 204 28.51 -7.25 15.52
C GLU A 204 29.02 -7.38 16.97
N LYS A 205 29.42 -6.26 17.59
CA LYS A 205 29.81 -6.20 19.02
C LYS A 205 28.70 -6.69 19.95
N LEU A 206 27.46 -6.25 19.71
CA LEU A 206 26.30 -6.69 20.49
C LEU A 206 25.99 -8.19 20.30
N SER A 207 26.31 -8.77 19.14
CA SER A 207 26.23 -10.22 18.92
C SER A 207 27.26 -10.96 19.76
N GLU A 208 28.52 -10.49 19.81
CA GLU A 208 29.53 -11.10 20.67
C GLU A 208 29.16 -11.02 22.16
N GLU A 209 28.62 -9.88 22.62
CA GLU A 209 28.15 -9.73 24.00
C GLU A 209 27.00 -10.69 24.31
N ASN A 210 26.06 -10.87 23.38
CA ASN A 210 24.98 -11.84 23.50
C ASN A 210 25.52 -13.29 23.58
N ASP A 211 26.47 -13.66 22.73
CA ASP A 211 27.06 -15.01 22.74
C ASP A 211 27.85 -15.29 24.03
N LYS A 212 28.59 -14.29 24.55
CA LYS A 212 29.26 -14.34 25.86
C LYS A 212 28.24 -14.52 27.01
N LEU A 213 27.10 -13.83 26.95
CA LEU A 213 26.01 -14.01 27.91
C LEU A 213 25.32 -15.36 27.79
N GLN A 214 25.10 -15.88 26.58
CA GLN A 214 24.53 -17.20 26.35
C GLN A 214 25.43 -18.32 26.88
N GLY A 215 26.75 -18.21 26.68
CA GLY A 215 27.73 -19.12 27.29
C GLY A 215 27.67 -19.13 28.82
N ARG A 216 27.55 -17.94 29.44
CA ARG A 216 27.43 -17.81 30.90
C ARG A 216 26.10 -18.36 31.43
N ASN A 217 25.01 -18.24 30.68
CA ASN A 217 23.73 -18.86 31.05
C ASN A 217 23.82 -20.40 31.01
N LYS A 218 24.48 -20.99 30.00
CA LYS A 218 24.65 -22.45 29.92
C LYS A 218 25.40 -23.00 31.15
N LEU A 219 26.47 -22.32 31.58
CA LEU A 219 27.22 -22.71 32.79
C LEU A 219 26.35 -22.65 34.06
N LEU A 220 25.45 -21.67 34.18
CA LEU A 220 24.50 -21.58 35.29
C LEU A 220 23.39 -22.65 35.21
N GLU A 221 22.95 -23.03 34.02
CA GLU A 221 22.03 -24.15 33.82
C GLU A 221 22.69 -25.50 34.21
N GLU A 222 23.95 -25.71 33.85
CA GLU A 222 24.77 -26.87 34.24
C GLU A 222 25.01 -26.91 35.77
N GLU A 223 25.26 -25.76 36.41
CA GLU A 223 25.37 -25.66 37.88
C GLU A 223 24.05 -25.97 38.60
N ILE A 224 22.93 -25.41 38.13
CA ILE A 224 21.58 -25.69 38.67
C ILE A 224 21.23 -27.18 38.52
N GLN A 225 21.57 -27.80 37.39
CA GLN A 225 21.34 -29.24 37.18
C GLN A 225 22.13 -30.09 38.20
N SER A 226 23.42 -29.77 38.41
CA SER A 226 24.23 -30.46 39.42
C SER A 226 23.72 -30.25 40.86
N LEU A 227 23.12 -29.10 41.16
CA LEU A 227 22.48 -28.84 42.46
C LEU A 227 21.17 -29.63 42.63
N ASN A 228 20.38 -29.83 41.57
CA ASN A 228 19.21 -30.70 41.60
C ASN A 228 19.59 -32.16 41.82
N GLU A 229 20.60 -32.68 41.12
CA GLU A 229 21.11 -34.06 41.30
C GLU A 229 21.59 -34.31 42.74
N LYS A 230 22.31 -33.35 43.34
CA LYS A 230 22.70 -33.40 44.76
C LYS A 230 21.49 -33.37 45.70
N LYS A 231 20.45 -32.61 45.37
CA LYS A 231 19.20 -32.53 46.16
C LYS A 231 18.39 -33.83 46.08
N GLU A 232 18.32 -34.47 44.91
CA GLU A 232 17.70 -35.78 44.75
C GLU A 232 18.47 -36.87 45.51
N ALA A 233 19.80 -36.83 45.47
CA ALA A 233 20.64 -37.70 46.29
C ALA A 233 20.37 -37.50 47.81
N ILE A 234 20.25 -36.25 48.29
CA ILE A 234 19.89 -35.97 49.69
C ILE A 234 18.51 -36.53 50.04
N ALA A 235 17.48 -36.31 49.20
CA ALA A 235 16.14 -36.84 49.42
C ALA A 235 16.13 -38.39 49.48
N ASN A 236 16.97 -39.06 48.69
CA ASN A 236 17.13 -40.51 48.74
C ASN A 236 17.80 -40.98 50.05
N TRP A 237 18.77 -40.22 50.58
CA TRP A 237 19.34 -40.50 51.91
C TRP A 237 18.35 -40.23 53.04
N GLU A 238 17.54 -39.18 52.96
CA GLU A 238 16.47 -38.87 53.92
C GLU A 238 15.40 -39.98 53.94
N ALA A 239 15.05 -40.54 52.77
CA ALA A 239 14.18 -41.71 52.66
C ALA A 239 14.79 -42.95 53.33
N GLN A 240 16.05 -43.30 53.01
CA GLN A 240 16.73 -44.44 53.66
C GLN A 240 16.85 -44.29 55.18
N ILE A 241 17.10 -43.08 55.68
CA ILE A 241 17.12 -42.79 57.12
C ILE A 241 15.72 -43.00 57.73
N THR A 242 14.65 -42.59 57.02
CA THR A 242 13.27 -42.80 57.44
C THR A 242 12.91 -44.29 57.52
N ASP A 243 13.29 -45.07 56.51
CA ASP A 243 13.12 -46.53 56.51
C ASP A 243 13.85 -47.18 57.69
N ILE A 244 15.13 -46.84 57.90
CA ILE A 244 15.93 -47.37 59.02
C ILE A 244 15.30 -47.00 60.38
N LEU A 245 14.78 -45.78 60.53
CA LEU A 245 14.05 -45.36 61.73
C LEU A 245 12.76 -46.16 61.95
N GLN A 246 12.04 -46.52 60.88
CA GLN A 246 10.89 -47.42 60.97
C GLN A 246 11.31 -48.82 61.43
N TRP A 247 12.31 -49.45 60.79
CA TRP A 247 12.84 -50.77 61.20
C TRP A 247 13.28 -50.79 62.67
N VAL A 248 13.94 -49.72 63.14
CA VAL A 248 14.35 -49.58 64.55
C VAL A 248 13.15 -49.42 65.48
N ASN A 249 12.08 -48.73 65.06
CA ASN A 249 10.87 -48.65 65.87
C ASN A 249 10.08 -49.97 65.89
N ASP A 250 9.95 -50.66 64.76
CA ASP A 250 9.29 -51.96 64.67
C ASP A 250 10.01 -53.01 65.55
N GLU A 251 11.35 -53.03 65.55
CA GLU A 251 12.11 -53.87 66.48
C GLU A 251 11.90 -53.43 67.94
N LYS A 252 11.97 -52.14 68.25
CA LYS A 252 11.70 -51.59 69.60
C LYS A 252 10.32 -52.01 70.10
N ASP A 253 9.30 -51.97 69.27
CA ASP A 253 7.93 -52.32 69.65
C ASP A 253 7.80 -53.84 69.83
N SER A 254 8.47 -54.66 69.02
CA SER A 254 8.58 -56.11 69.24
C SER A 254 9.30 -56.46 70.56
N ARG A 255 10.37 -55.73 70.90
CA ARG A 255 11.09 -55.85 72.17
C ARG A 255 10.20 -55.41 73.35
N SER A 256 9.38 -54.38 73.17
CA SER A 256 8.41 -53.95 74.19
C SER A 256 7.33 -55.03 74.45
N TYR A 257 6.87 -55.70 73.40
CA TYR A 257 5.91 -56.80 73.50
C TYR A 257 6.51 -58.02 74.21
N LEU A 258 7.74 -58.42 73.84
CA LEU A 258 8.47 -59.48 74.53
C LEU A 258 8.78 -59.13 76.00
N GLN A 259 9.07 -57.86 76.30
CA GLN A 259 9.26 -57.39 77.66
C GLN A 259 7.94 -57.43 78.45
N ALA A 260 6.82 -56.99 77.88
CA ALA A 260 5.51 -57.08 78.53
C ALA A 260 5.08 -58.53 78.78
N LEU A 261 5.32 -59.44 77.83
CA LEU A 261 5.14 -60.88 77.99
C LEU A 261 6.03 -61.44 79.11
N THR A 262 7.30 -61.01 79.18
CA THR A 262 8.24 -61.42 80.22
C THR A 262 7.82 -60.89 81.60
N THR A 263 7.33 -59.65 81.70
CA THR A 263 6.78 -59.10 82.93
C THR A 263 5.55 -59.89 83.37
N ARG A 264 4.61 -60.19 82.47
CA ARG A 264 3.41 -60.97 82.77
C ARG A 264 3.74 -62.41 83.21
N LEU A 265 4.68 -63.08 82.53
CA LEU A 265 5.19 -64.39 82.97
C LEU A 265 5.92 -64.29 84.32
N SER A 266 6.58 -63.16 84.61
CA SER A 266 7.21 -62.92 85.91
C SER A 266 6.15 -62.68 87.00
N GLU A 267 5.07 -61.96 86.70
CA GLU A 267 3.92 -61.77 87.58
C GLU A 267 3.15 -63.07 87.82
N GLU A 268 2.97 -63.93 86.82
CA GLU A 268 2.38 -65.26 86.97
C GLU A 268 3.31 -66.16 87.82
N MET A 269 4.62 -66.14 87.59
CA MET A 269 5.62 -66.82 88.44
C MET A 269 5.74 -66.22 89.86
N GLU A 270 5.48 -64.93 90.04
CA GLU A 270 5.53 -64.26 91.34
C GLU A 270 4.22 -64.42 92.11
N ASN A 271 3.07 -64.57 91.43
CA ASN A 271 1.83 -65.07 92.00
C ASN A 271 1.98 -66.55 92.45
N LEU A 272 2.65 -67.39 91.66
CA LEU A 272 3.00 -68.75 92.07
C LEU A 272 3.96 -68.78 93.26
N ARG A 273 4.92 -67.84 93.35
CA ARG A 273 5.78 -67.65 94.56
C ARG A 273 5.05 -66.99 95.73
N ALA A 274 3.97 -66.25 95.50
CA ALA A 274 3.16 -65.68 96.59
C ALA A 274 2.42 -66.77 97.39
N VAL A 275 2.25 -67.96 96.79
CA VAL A 275 1.74 -69.16 97.46
C VAL A 275 2.80 -69.82 98.38
N ASP A 276 4.10 -69.59 98.16
CA ASP A 276 5.19 -70.16 98.97
C ASP A 276 6.29 -69.13 99.33
N ARG A 277 6.12 -68.46 100.48
CA ARG A 277 6.94 -67.32 100.91
C ARG A 277 8.08 -67.71 101.88
N SER A 278 9.32 -67.76 101.40
CA SER A 278 10.49 -67.52 102.26
C SER A 278 11.72 -66.94 101.53
N SER A 279 12.61 -66.31 102.30
CA SER A 279 13.96 -65.84 101.92
C SER A 279 14.09 -64.74 100.83
N ALA A 280 13.80 -63.48 101.19
CA ALA A 280 14.21 -62.30 100.43
C ALA A 280 15.27 -61.47 101.19
N LYS A 281 16.57 -61.71 100.94
CA LYS A 281 17.66 -60.86 101.47
C LYS A 281 18.98 -60.81 100.67
N GLN A 282 19.15 -61.64 99.63
CA GLN A 282 20.38 -61.70 98.82
C GLN A 282 20.32 -60.84 97.53
N ASP A 283 19.14 -60.32 97.20
CA ASP A 283 18.80 -59.76 95.89
C ASP A 283 19.33 -58.33 95.63
N ASN A 284 19.63 -57.56 96.68
CA ASN A 284 20.08 -56.16 96.54
C ASN A 284 21.51 -56.03 95.98
N GLN A 285 22.37 -57.03 96.16
CA GLN A 285 23.80 -56.87 95.87
C GLN A 285 24.13 -56.95 94.36
N TRP A 286 23.35 -57.69 93.57
CA TRP A 286 23.51 -57.69 92.10
C TRP A 286 22.83 -56.48 91.46
N LYS A 287 21.69 -56.03 92.00
CA LYS A 287 21.00 -54.80 91.57
C LYS A 287 21.91 -53.59 91.70
N ALA A 288 22.63 -53.45 92.82
CA ALA A 288 23.64 -52.41 93.01
C ALA A 288 24.76 -52.48 91.96
N ARG A 289 25.33 -53.67 91.69
CA ARG A 289 26.37 -53.84 90.66
C ARG A 289 25.86 -53.53 89.24
N ARG A 290 24.59 -53.85 88.93
CA ARG A 290 23.97 -53.53 87.63
C ARG A 290 23.74 -52.03 87.47
N LEU A 291 23.26 -51.35 88.51
CA LEU A 291 23.10 -49.89 88.52
C LEU A 291 24.45 -49.20 88.33
N GLN A 292 25.47 -49.59 89.09
CA GLN A 292 26.83 -49.05 88.98
C GLN A 292 27.45 -49.26 87.59
N LYS A 293 27.13 -50.37 86.90
CA LYS A 293 27.53 -50.59 85.50
C LYS A 293 26.79 -49.67 84.51
N MET A 294 25.49 -49.42 84.70
CA MET A 294 24.76 -48.45 83.85
C MET A 294 25.26 -47.03 84.09
N GLU A 295 25.52 -46.63 85.34
CA GLU A 295 26.12 -45.33 85.65
C GLU A 295 27.52 -45.16 85.03
N ALA A 296 28.33 -46.22 84.98
CA ALA A 296 29.63 -46.17 84.31
C ALA A 296 29.47 -46.04 82.78
N SER A 297 28.51 -46.75 82.18
CA SER A 297 28.20 -46.64 80.75
C SER A 297 27.70 -45.24 80.38
N ALA A 298 26.73 -44.70 81.12
CA ALA A 298 26.17 -43.37 80.89
C ALA A 298 27.21 -42.26 81.07
N ARG A 299 28.17 -42.41 81.99
CA ARG A 299 29.32 -41.49 82.13
C ARG A 299 30.23 -41.51 80.90
N LEU A 300 30.54 -42.70 80.37
CA LEU A 300 31.36 -42.84 79.16
C LEU A 300 30.66 -42.30 77.90
N GLU A 301 29.34 -42.51 77.80
CA GLU A 301 28.50 -42.01 76.71
C GLU A 301 28.39 -40.47 76.73
N LEU A 302 28.14 -39.88 77.91
CA LEU A 302 28.21 -38.42 78.13
C LEU A 302 29.59 -37.84 77.78
N GLN A 303 30.67 -38.54 78.12
CA GLN A 303 32.02 -38.08 77.80
C GLN A 303 32.31 -38.16 76.29
N SER A 304 31.87 -39.23 75.61
CA SER A 304 31.97 -39.36 74.15
C SER A 304 31.16 -38.28 73.42
N ALA A 305 29.97 -37.93 73.93
CA ALA A 305 29.15 -36.84 73.41
C ALA A 305 29.83 -35.46 73.61
N LEU A 306 30.41 -35.21 74.79
CA LEU A 306 31.17 -33.98 75.07
C LEU A 306 32.40 -33.85 74.16
N ASP A 307 33.14 -34.94 73.95
CA ASP A 307 34.31 -34.98 73.05
C ASP A 307 33.90 -34.84 71.56
N ALA A 308 32.66 -35.18 71.19
CA ALA A 308 32.10 -34.88 69.87
C ALA A 308 31.72 -33.39 69.73
N GLU A 309 31.04 -32.81 70.72
CA GLU A 309 30.73 -31.37 70.75
C GLU A 309 31.98 -30.49 70.74
N LEU A 310 33.03 -30.86 71.48
CA LEU A 310 34.29 -30.13 71.53
C LEU A 310 34.97 -30.10 70.15
N ARG A 311 35.01 -31.22 69.44
CA ARG A 311 35.56 -31.29 68.07
C ARG A 311 34.72 -30.49 67.08
N ALA A 312 33.38 -30.54 67.18
CA ALA A 312 32.51 -29.72 66.33
C ALA A 312 32.72 -28.22 66.56
N LYS A 313 32.85 -27.79 67.82
CA LYS A 313 33.16 -26.39 68.19
C LYS A 313 34.56 -25.96 67.73
N GLN A 314 35.55 -26.84 67.78
CA GLN A 314 36.90 -26.59 67.24
C GLN A 314 36.85 -26.39 65.72
N GLY A 315 36.21 -27.29 64.96
CA GLY A 315 36.08 -27.15 63.51
C GLY A 315 35.35 -25.87 63.08
N LEU A 316 34.26 -25.50 63.76
CA LEU A 316 33.55 -24.24 63.51
C LEU A 316 34.42 -23.00 63.83
N GLN A 317 35.27 -23.07 64.87
CA GLN A 317 36.20 -22.00 65.20
C GLN A 317 37.33 -21.87 64.17
N GLU A 318 37.80 -22.98 63.59
CA GLU A 318 38.78 -22.97 62.50
C GLU A 318 38.19 -22.37 61.21
N GLU A 319 36.99 -22.78 60.79
CA GLU A 319 36.32 -22.18 59.63
C GLU A 319 36.00 -20.69 59.84
N LEU A 320 35.57 -20.30 61.04
CA LEU A 320 35.39 -18.88 61.38
C LEU A 320 36.71 -18.09 61.28
N ASN A 321 37.84 -18.69 61.63
CA ASN A 321 39.16 -18.05 61.51
C ASN A 321 39.62 -17.99 60.04
N LYS A 322 39.38 -19.03 59.23
CA LYS A 322 39.64 -19.02 57.77
C LYS A 322 38.82 -17.93 57.09
N LEU A 323 37.51 -17.86 57.37
CA LEU A 323 36.62 -16.84 56.82
C LEU A 323 37.04 -15.41 57.19
N LYS A 324 37.45 -15.17 58.45
CA LYS A 324 38.02 -13.88 58.87
C LYS A 324 39.30 -13.53 58.10
N ALA A 325 40.20 -14.49 57.91
CA ALA A 325 41.43 -14.27 57.13
C ALA A 325 41.13 -13.95 55.66
N THR A 326 40.18 -14.65 55.02
CA THR A 326 39.76 -14.34 53.64
C THR A 326 39.03 -13.00 53.53
N SER A 327 38.22 -12.63 54.53
CA SER A 327 37.54 -11.32 54.58
C SER A 327 38.56 -10.19 54.66
N LEU A 328 39.53 -10.28 55.58
CA LEU A 328 40.59 -9.28 55.74
C LEU A 328 41.44 -9.16 54.47
N ALA A 329 41.81 -10.30 53.84
CA ALA A 329 42.56 -10.29 52.58
C ALA A 329 41.78 -9.70 51.40
N CYS A 330 40.44 -9.78 51.42
CA CYS A 330 39.58 -9.11 50.43
C CYS A 330 39.45 -7.61 50.72
N GLU A 331 39.38 -7.21 52.00
CA GLU A 331 39.32 -5.82 52.43
C GLU A 331 40.62 -5.06 52.12
N CYS A 332 41.79 -5.67 52.34
CA CYS A 332 43.07 -5.10 51.91
C CYS A 332 43.12 -4.86 50.40
N LYS A 333 42.69 -5.84 49.58
CA LYS A 333 42.63 -5.69 48.12
C LYS A 333 41.65 -4.61 47.67
N LEU A 334 40.55 -4.42 48.39
CA LEU A 334 39.62 -3.32 48.13
C LEU A 334 40.29 -1.96 48.44
N GLN A 335 40.98 -1.83 49.57
CA GLN A 335 41.73 -0.61 49.93
C GLN A 335 42.87 -0.30 48.94
N GLU A 336 43.58 -1.32 48.46
CA GLU A 336 44.60 -1.18 47.39
C GLU A 336 43.97 -0.66 46.08
N ALA A 337 42.85 -1.25 45.66
CA ALA A 337 42.13 -0.82 44.46
C ALA A 337 41.53 0.59 44.60
N GLU A 338 40.98 0.93 45.76
CA GLU A 338 40.48 2.28 46.07
C GLU A 338 41.62 3.32 46.07
N LYS A 339 42.78 2.97 46.62
CA LYS A 339 43.99 3.81 46.59
C LYS A 339 44.43 4.06 45.15
N GLN A 340 44.61 3.03 44.34
CA GLN A 340 44.95 3.17 42.91
C GLN A 340 43.92 4.01 42.14
N ASN A 341 42.63 3.82 42.43
CA ASN A 341 41.54 4.59 41.83
C ASN A 341 41.56 6.07 42.26
N SER A 342 41.98 6.36 43.51
CA SER A 342 42.20 7.73 43.99
C SER A 342 43.43 8.40 43.36
N GLU A 343 44.53 7.65 43.18
CA GLU A 343 45.77 8.11 42.53
C GLU A 343 45.51 8.43 41.04
N LEU A 344 44.81 7.55 40.32
CA LEU A 344 44.39 7.80 38.93
C LEU A 344 43.43 9.00 38.81
N LYS A 345 42.53 9.23 39.77
CA LYS A 345 41.66 10.42 39.79
C LYS A 345 42.44 11.71 40.05
N ALA A 346 43.41 11.68 40.96
CA ALA A 346 44.30 12.81 41.22
C ALA A 346 45.13 13.15 39.98
N GLU A 347 45.65 12.14 39.28
CA GLU A 347 46.41 12.30 38.04
C GLU A 347 45.55 12.84 36.89
N VAL A 348 44.30 12.36 36.75
CA VAL A 348 43.34 12.91 35.77
C VAL A 348 43.02 14.38 36.06
N GLU A 349 42.80 14.79 37.32
CA GLU A 349 42.63 16.21 37.64
C GLU A 349 43.93 17.02 37.51
N ARG A 350 45.13 16.44 37.73
CA ARG A 350 46.42 17.10 37.46
C ARG A 350 46.53 17.45 35.97
N LEU A 351 46.42 16.45 35.10
CA LEU A 351 46.48 16.62 33.64
C LEU A 351 45.39 17.58 33.13
N LYS A 352 44.18 17.49 33.69
CA LYS A 352 43.05 18.39 33.38
C LYS A 352 43.22 19.81 33.91
N ASN A 353 44.07 20.04 34.93
CA ASN A 353 44.43 21.37 35.41
C ASN A 353 45.63 21.95 34.63
N GLU A 354 46.57 21.11 34.19
CA GLU A 354 47.64 21.51 33.25
C GLU A 354 47.07 21.93 31.88
N LEU A 355 46.06 21.20 31.39
CA LEU A 355 45.30 21.58 30.20
C LEU A 355 44.52 22.91 30.36
N LYS A 356 44.20 23.32 31.61
CA LYS A 356 43.57 24.62 31.91
C LYS A 356 44.61 25.74 32.07
N SER A 357 45.76 25.48 32.69
CA SER A 357 46.81 26.50 32.86
C SER A 357 47.47 26.87 31.53
N GLN A 358 47.68 25.89 30.64
CA GLN A 358 48.07 26.15 29.24
C GLN A 358 47.04 26.99 28.45
N ALA A 359 45.81 27.15 28.96
CA ALA A 359 44.75 27.93 28.32
C ALA A 359 44.59 29.37 28.86
N PHE A 360 45.45 29.83 29.78
CA PHE A 360 45.29 31.16 30.41
C PHE A 360 46.46 32.15 30.26
N GLU A 361 47.66 31.71 29.84
CA GLU A 361 48.77 32.62 29.49
C GLU A 361 49.06 32.57 27.98
N GLY A 362 48.48 33.50 27.23
CA GLY A 362 48.57 33.55 25.77
C GLY A 362 47.63 34.56 25.11
N THR A 363 47.82 35.85 25.37
CA THR A 363 46.97 36.93 24.85
C THR A 363 47.17 37.18 23.34
N GLY A 364 46.24 36.70 22.52
CA GLY A 364 46.17 36.95 21.08
C GLY A 364 44.73 37.07 20.56
N PRO A 365 44.46 37.82 19.47
CA PRO A 365 43.09 38.18 19.08
C PRO A 365 42.31 37.09 18.31
N ARG A 366 40.98 37.18 18.46
CA ARG A 366 39.89 36.41 17.82
C ARG A 366 40.00 36.32 16.27
N GLN A 367 39.46 35.30 15.58
CA GLN A 367 38.51 34.23 16.00
C GLN A 367 38.57 32.95 15.12
N SER A 368 38.03 31.85 15.67
CA SER A 368 37.88 30.46 15.15
C SER A 368 37.42 30.28 13.68
N ILE A 369 37.94 29.35 12.85
CA ILE A 369 38.10 27.85 12.94
C ILE A 369 36.77 27.12 12.57
N ILE A 370 36.60 26.32 11.49
CA ILE A 370 37.33 25.13 10.91
C ILE A 370 37.03 23.85 11.73
N THR A 371 36.50 22.69 11.30
CA THR A 371 36.39 21.88 10.05
C THR A 371 37.44 20.76 9.90
N LEU A 372 36.96 19.51 9.66
CA LEU A 372 37.65 18.30 9.12
C LEU A 372 38.46 17.31 10.01
N MET A 373 38.61 16.10 9.41
CA MET A 373 39.25 14.83 9.84
C MET A 373 40.78 14.83 9.50
N PRO A 374 41.59 13.73 9.43
CA PRO A 374 41.36 12.27 9.66
C PRO A 374 42.49 11.41 10.32
N LEU A 375 42.17 10.12 10.56
CA LEU A 375 42.97 8.86 10.45
C LEU A 375 44.41 8.65 11.03
N SER A 376 44.58 7.43 11.58
CA SER A 376 45.74 6.48 11.72
C SER A 376 47.00 6.67 10.83
N PRO A 377 48.23 6.15 11.16
CA PRO A 377 48.44 4.71 11.48
C PRO A 377 49.73 4.17 12.23
N ILE A 378 49.70 2.85 12.56
CA ILE A 378 50.75 1.79 12.38
C ILE A 378 51.96 1.55 13.37
N GLU A 379 52.01 0.30 13.88
CA GLU A 379 53.14 -0.67 14.10
C GLU A 379 54.12 -0.79 15.32
N ASN A 380 54.38 -2.09 15.65
CA ASN A 380 55.62 -2.82 16.01
C ASN A 380 56.20 -3.01 17.46
N ASN A 381 56.34 -4.30 17.84
CA ASN A 381 57.49 -5.07 18.41
C ASN A 381 58.40 -4.50 19.55
N SER A 382 59.02 -5.29 20.45
CA SER A 382 58.96 -6.73 20.91
C SER A 382 59.84 -6.86 22.21
N ILE A 383 60.02 -8.00 22.91
CA ILE A 383 61.19 -8.93 22.81
C ILE A 383 61.17 -9.97 23.98
N ALA A 384 61.69 -11.20 23.74
CA ALA A 384 62.35 -12.26 24.59
C ALA A 384 62.16 -12.36 26.14
N PHE A 385 62.33 -13.52 26.82
CA PHE A 385 63.57 -14.35 26.89
C PHE A 385 63.42 -15.75 27.55
N SER A 386 64.17 -16.75 27.03
CA SER A 386 64.53 -18.12 27.54
C SER A 386 63.44 -19.13 28.00
N GLY A 387 63.63 -20.46 27.96
CA GLY A 387 64.79 -21.27 27.50
C GLY A 387 64.51 -22.79 27.32
N PHE A 388 65.47 -23.51 26.71
CA PHE A 388 65.50 -24.94 26.31
C PHE A 388 66.02 -25.88 27.46
N PRO A 389 66.23 -27.23 27.33
CA PRO A 389 66.32 -28.13 26.14
C PRO A 389 65.55 -29.50 26.29
N GLU A 390 65.75 -30.66 25.62
CA GLU A 390 66.61 -31.18 24.49
C GLU A 390 66.06 -32.53 23.89
N VAL A 391 66.74 -33.10 22.86
CA VAL A 391 66.79 -34.51 22.35
C VAL A 391 65.45 -35.18 21.85
N ILE A 392 65.20 -35.69 20.60
CA ILE A 392 65.96 -36.28 19.43
C ILE A 392 66.10 -37.85 19.52
N PRO A 393 66.09 -38.72 18.46
CA PRO A 393 65.81 -38.63 17.00
C PRO A 393 64.80 -39.70 16.40
N GLU A 394 64.79 -39.84 15.06
CA GLU A 394 64.47 -41.02 14.18
C GLU A 394 63.05 -41.22 13.58
N ALA A 395 62.86 -41.77 12.36
CA ALA A 395 63.68 -41.79 11.11
C ALA A 395 62.91 -42.41 9.90
N GLN A 396 63.02 -41.80 8.70
CA GLN A 396 62.95 -42.42 7.34
C GLN A 396 61.66 -43.22 6.92
N LYS A 397 61.35 -43.56 5.65
CA LYS A 397 62.05 -43.45 4.34
C LYS A 397 61.09 -43.38 3.12
N GLU A 398 61.67 -42.93 2.00
CA GLU A 398 61.30 -42.94 0.56
C GLU A 398 60.32 -44.00 -0.03
N GLU A 399 59.54 -43.63 -1.08
CA GLU A 399 59.77 -44.06 -2.49
C GLU A 399 58.95 -43.21 -3.53
N GLU A 400 59.19 -43.36 -4.84
CA GLU A 400 58.98 -42.34 -5.91
C GLU A 400 58.65 -42.94 -7.33
N VAL A 401 58.47 -42.09 -8.37
CA VAL A 401 58.44 -42.37 -9.86
C VAL A 401 57.05 -42.86 -10.40
N GLU A 402 56.33 -42.20 -11.35
CA GLU A 402 56.52 -41.88 -12.81
C GLU A 402 56.51 -43.12 -13.77
N LYS A 403 56.12 -43.14 -15.07
CA LYS A 403 55.49 -42.20 -16.03
C LYS A 403 54.91 -42.93 -17.30
N GLU A 404 53.86 -42.35 -17.92
CA GLU A 404 53.56 -42.15 -19.37
C GLU A 404 53.53 -43.24 -20.52
N VAL A 405 52.49 -43.08 -21.39
CA VAL A 405 52.20 -43.45 -22.84
C VAL A 405 52.40 -44.86 -23.48
N ALA A 406 51.38 -45.33 -24.23
CA ALA A 406 51.35 -45.56 -25.72
C ALA A 406 50.36 -46.66 -26.21
N ASP A 407 49.93 -46.59 -27.49
CA ASP A 407 48.83 -47.35 -28.14
C ASP A 407 49.09 -48.83 -28.52
N ILE A 408 48.00 -49.61 -28.74
CA ILE A 408 47.64 -50.26 -30.04
C ILE A 408 46.22 -50.91 -29.99
N ASN A 409 45.72 -51.40 -31.13
CA ASN A 409 44.29 -51.53 -31.53
C ASN A 409 43.75 -52.99 -31.64
N ASP A 410 42.43 -53.11 -31.92
CA ASP A 410 41.63 -54.26 -32.43
C ASP A 410 41.10 -55.30 -31.38
N GLY A 411 39.85 -55.77 -31.39
CA GLY A 411 38.66 -55.32 -32.16
C GLY A 411 37.42 -56.26 -32.12
N SER A 412 36.40 -55.92 -32.95
CA SER A 412 35.32 -56.79 -33.49
C SER A 412 33.99 -57.07 -32.74
N SER A 413 32.88 -56.70 -33.43
CA SER A 413 31.64 -57.47 -33.67
C SER A 413 30.38 -57.44 -32.75
N LYS A 414 29.29 -56.93 -33.37
CA LYS A 414 27.89 -57.49 -33.43
C LYS A 414 26.99 -57.43 -32.18
N SER A 415 25.65 -57.58 -32.26
CA SER A 415 24.58 -56.95 -33.10
C SER A 415 23.29 -57.79 -32.99
N LEU A 416 22.15 -57.18 -32.68
CA LEU A 416 20.78 -57.72 -32.83
C LEU A 416 19.88 -56.50 -33.11
N ILE A 417 19.38 -56.23 -34.32
CA ILE A 417 18.51 -57.01 -35.22
C ILE A 417 17.13 -57.29 -34.61
N GLN A 418 16.17 -56.43 -34.97
CA GLN A 418 14.97 -56.94 -35.63
C GLN A 418 14.68 -56.06 -36.85
N LYS A 419 14.55 -56.68 -38.03
CA LYS A 419 14.36 -55.99 -39.31
C LYS A 419 13.36 -56.77 -40.15
N VAL A 420 12.20 -56.18 -40.41
CA VAL A 420 11.28 -56.63 -41.47
C VAL A 420 11.29 -55.56 -42.54
N THR A 421 11.68 -55.92 -43.76
CA THR A 421 11.68 -55.02 -44.92
C THR A 421 11.12 -55.73 -46.13
N THR A 422 9.96 -55.27 -46.59
CA THR A 422 9.45 -55.54 -47.94
C THR A 422 9.38 -54.21 -48.71
N LYS A 423 9.99 -54.19 -49.90
CA LYS A 423 9.76 -53.13 -50.90
C LYS A 423 8.55 -53.52 -51.79
N PRO A 424 8.30 -52.85 -52.91
CA PRO A 424 7.38 -51.71 -52.97
C PRO A 424 6.15 -52.03 -53.82
N ASN A 425 5.19 -51.12 -53.92
CA ASN A 425 4.24 -51.13 -55.03
C ASN A 425 3.91 -49.70 -55.47
N SER A 426 4.16 -49.41 -56.74
CA SER A 426 3.84 -48.11 -57.36
C SER A 426 2.51 -48.21 -58.08
N ALA A 427 1.53 -47.38 -57.71
CA ALA A 427 0.27 -47.27 -58.44
C ALA A 427 -0.21 -45.81 -58.51
N LYS A 428 -0.02 -45.22 -59.70
CA LYS A 428 -0.85 -44.19 -60.34
C LYS A 428 -1.23 -42.93 -59.52
N ALA A 429 -0.66 -41.80 -59.93
CA ALA A 429 -1.39 -40.53 -59.87
C ALA A 429 -2.63 -40.59 -60.79
N PRO A 430 -3.60 -39.68 -60.57
CA PRO A 430 -3.98 -38.78 -61.67
C PRO A 430 -3.63 -37.32 -61.38
N THR A 431 -3.61 -36.51 -62.44
CA THR A 431 -3.13 -35.13 -62.50
C THR A 431 -4.21 -34.08 -62.26
N SER A 432 -3.78 -32.86 -61.88
CA SER A 432 -4.56 -31.61 -61.77
C SER A 432 -5.61 -31.60 -60.64
N SER A 433 -5.94 -30.47 -60.01
CA SER A 433 -5.79 -29.07 -60.43
C SER A 433 -5.55 -28.08 -59.26
N SER A 434 -5.22 -26.83 -59.59
CA SER A 434 -5.30 -25.62 -58.74
C SER A 434 -4.59 -25.61 -57.38
N VAL A 435 -3.54 -24.78 -57.25
CA VAL A 435 -3.06 -24.31 -55.94
C VAL A 435 -4.05 -23.27 -55.40
N THR A 436 -5.14 -23.73 -54.80
CA THR A 436 -6.01 -22.87 -53.99
C THR A 436 -5.24 -22.44 -52.75
N LYS A 437 -5.06 -21.12 -52.56
CA LYS A 437 -4.56 -20.59 -51.29
C LYS A 437 -5.48 -21.09 -50.16
N PRO A 438 -4.96 -21.60 -49.03
CA PRO A 438 -5.80 -22.06 -47.93
C PRO A 438 -6.67 -20.89 -47.43
N PRO A 439 -7.95 -21.14 -47.09
CA PRO A 439 -8.83 -20.07 -46.65
C PRO A 439 -8.33 -19.44 -45.33
N PRO A 440 -8.55 -18.13 -45.12
CA PRO A 440 -8.29 -17.51 -43.84
C PRO A 440 -9.22 -18.07 -42.76
N HIS A 441 -8.79 -18.02 -41.49
CA HIS A 441 -9.63 -18.46 -40.37
C HIS A 441 -10.89 -17.57 -40.22
N GLN A 442 -12.07 -18.20 -40.23
CA GLN A 442 -13.33 -17.55 -39.87
C GLN A 442 -13.43 -17.41 -38.34
N PHE A 443 -12.79 -16.36 -37.81
CA PHE A 443 -12.73 -16.06 -36.38
C PHE A 443 -14.00 -15.38 -35.86
N LYS A 444 -14.54 -15.90 -34.76
CA LYS A 444 -15.68 -15.34 -34.02
C LYS A 444 -15.31 -15.15 -32.56
N ILE A 445 -15.76 -14.03 -31.96
CA ILE A 445 -15.54 -13.75 -30.52
C ILE A 445 -16.30 -14.80 -29.71
N LYS A 446 -15.64 -15.40 -28.72
CA LYS A 446 -16.20 -16.46 -27.90
C LYS A 446 -15.95 -16.21 -26.41
N THR A 447 -16.95 -16.47 -25.59
CA THR A 447 -16.78 -16.66 -24.15
C THR A 447 -16.41 -18.12 -23.91
N PHE A 448 -15.26 -18.35 -23.28
CA PHE A 448 -14.80 -19.67 -22.86
C PHE A 448 -15.27 -19.96 -21.43
N THR A 449 -15.85 -21.14 -21.21
CA THR A 449 -16.35 -21.60 -19.90
C THR A 449 -15.30 -22.39 -19.09
N SER A 450 -14.06 -22.38 -19.56
CA SER A 450 -12.92 -23.07 -18.95
C SER A 450 -11.64 -22.27 -19.20
N VAL A 451 -10.65 -22.44 -18.33
CA VAL A 451 -9.34 -21.78 -18.44
C VAL A 451 -8.67 -22.26 -19.73
N THR A 452 -8.56 -21.37 -20.73
CA THR A 452 -8.17 -21.73 -22.09
C THR A 452 -6.89 -21.01 -22.50
N LYS A 453 -5.90 -21.75 -22.98
CA LYS A 453 -4.61 -21.22 -23.47
C LYS A 453 -4.73 -20.76 -24.92
N CYS A 454 -4.08 -19.66 -25.27
CA CYS A 454 -3.98 -19.19 -26.63
C CYS A 454 -3.01 -20.07 -27.44
N GLN A 455 -3.49 -20.70 -28.52
CA GLN A 455 -2.69 -21.62 -29.33
C GLN A 455 -1.52 -20.95 -30.07
N ARG A 456 -1.46 -19.61 -30.13
CA ARG A 456 -0.35 -18.87 -30.76
C ARG A 456 0.78 -18.48 -29.81
N CYS A 457 0.48 -18.18 -28.55
CA CYS A 457 1.45 -17.61 -27.58
C CYS A 457 1.50 -18.34 -26.23
N THR A 458 0.76 -19.44 -26.09
CA THR A 458 0.56 -20.29 -24.90
C THR A 458 0.05 -19.61 -23.62
N SER A 459 0.08 -18.28 -23.52
CA SER A 459 -0.53 -17.50 -22.44
C SER A 459 -2.04 -17.74 -22.29
N LEU A 460 -2.56 -17.56 -21.08
CA LEU A 460 -3.99 -17.69 -20.77
C LEU A 460 -4.87 -16.63 -21.48
N MET A 461 -6.05 -17.05 -21.93
CA MET A 461 -7.14 -16.16 -22.32
C MET A 461 -8.00 -15.88 -21.08
N LEU A 462 -7.71 -14.77 -20.40
CA LEU A 462 -8.30 -14.38 -19.13
C LEU A 462 -9.54 -13.50 -19.32
N GLY A 463 -10.50 -13.61 -18.41
CA GLY A 463 -11.62 -12.68 -18.27
C GLY A 463 -12.98 -13.34 -18.01
N LEU A 464 -13.98 -12.54 -17.62
CA LEU A 464 -15.37 -13.00 -17.41
C LEU A 464 -16.06 -13.46 -18.70
N VAL A 465 -15.92 -12.68 -19.78
CA VAL A 465 -16.59 -12.90 -21.06
C VAL A 465 -15.65 -12.57 -22.22
N ARG A 466 -15.93 -13.08 -23.43
CA ARG A 466 -15.31 -12.62 -24.69
C ARG A 466 -13.77 -12.66 -24.70
N GLN A 467 -13.16 -13.59 -23.96
CA GLN A 467 -11.72 -13.61 -23.65
C GLN A 467 -10.81 -13.81 -24.87
N GLY A 468 -11.37 -14.25 -26.00
CA GLY A 468 -10.64 -14.45 -27.25
C GLY A 468 -11.56 -14.73 -28.43
N VAL A 469 -10.97 -15.22 -29.51
CA VAL A 469 -11.67 -15.70 -30.70
C VAL A 469 -11.44 -17.19 -30.91
N GLN A 470 -12.43 -17.85 -31.51
CA GLN A 470 -12.29 -19.21 -32.03
C GLN A 470 -12.64 -19.23 -33.53
N CYS A 471 -11.89 -20.00 -34.32
CA CYS A 471 -12.22 -20.27 -35.71
C CYS A 471 -13.38 -21.27 -35.81
N GLU A 472 -14.46 -20.91 -36.50
CA GLU A 472 -15.63 -21.78 -36.66
C GLU A 472 -15.33 -23.04 -37.49
N VAL A 473 -14.32 -23.00 -38.37
CA VAL A 473 -13.96 -24.13 -39.26
C VAL A 473 -13.06 -25.17 -38.57
N CYS A 474 -11.99 -24.73 -37.88
CA CYS A 474 -10.97 -25.63 -37.33
C CYS A 474 -10.85 -25.60 -35.80
N SER A 475 -11.78 -24.93 -35.10
CA SER A 475 -11.75 -24.73 -33.64
C SER A 475 -10.49 -24.06 -33.07
N TYR A 476 -9.58 -23.53 -33.90
CA TYR A 476 -8.35 -22.86 -33.45
C TYR A 476 -8.69 -21.63 -32.59
N ALA A 477 -8.09 -21.52 -31.40
CA ALA A 477 -8.47 -20.58 -30.35
C ALA A 477 -7.30 -19.71 -29.89
N CYS A 478 -7.48 -18.38 -29.93
CA CYS A 478 -6.42 -17.42 -29.60
C CYS A 478 -6.96 -16.06 -29.14
N HIS A 479 -6.11 -15.25 -28.49
CA HIS A 479 -6.45 -13.85 -28.22
C HIS A 479 -6.78 -13.09 -29.51
N LEU A 480 -7.62 -12.06 -29.41
CA LEU A 480 -7.98 -11.18 -30.53
C LEU A 480 -6.74 -10.57 -31.23
N THR A 481 -5.68 -10.26 -30.46
CA THR A 481 -4.39 -9.76 -30.99
C THR A 481 -3.55 -10.83 -31.69
N CYS A 482 -3.74 -12.10 -31.35
CA CYS A 482 -3.04 -13.22 -31.99
C CYS A 482 -3.70 -13.69 -33.29
N ALA A 483 -4.99 -13.38 -33.49
CA ALA A 483 -5.77 -13.80 -34.65
C ALA A 483 -5.16 -13.34 -35.99
N ALA A 484 -4.65 -12.11 -36.05
CA ALA A 484 -3.99 -11.58 -37.25
C ALA A 484 -2.69 -12.30 -37.64
N ALA A 485 -2.10 -13.09 -36.71
CA ALA A 485 -0.90 -13.89 -36.95
C ALA A 485 -1.21 -15.38 -37.25
N ALA A 486 -2.48 -15.73 -37.42
CA ALA A 486 -2.94 -17.07 -37.80
C ALA A 486 -3.53 -17.03 -39.22
N THR A 487 -2.72 -17.38 -40.22
CA THR A 487 -3.00 -17.14 -41.64
C THR A 487 -3.41 -18.38 -42.45
N ILE A 488 -3.36 -19.59 -41.86
CA ILE A 488 -3.55 -20.85 -42.58
C ILE A 488 -4.56 -21.75 -41.84
N CYS A 489 -5.76 -21.89 -42.42
CA CYS A 489 -6.80 -22.78 -41.95
C CYS A 489 -6.96 -24.00 -42.88
N PRO A 490 -7.12 -25.24 -42.37
CA PRO A 490 -7.00 -25.66 -40.96
C PRO A 490 -5.54 -25.73 -40.49
N THR A 491 -5.32 -25.53 -39.19
CA THR A 491 -3.98 -25.61 -38.57
C THR A 491 -3.56 -27.09 -38.41
N PRO A 492 -2.34 -27.50 -38.78
CA PRO A 492 -1.88 -28.87 -38.61
C PRO A 492 -1.85 -29.31 -37.14
N PRO A 493 -2.25 -30.55 -36.78
CA PRO A 493 -2.27 -31.02 -35.38
C PRO A 493 -0.93 -30.88 -34.64
N HIS A 494 0.19 -31.08 -35.36
CA HIS A 494 1.54 -30.91 -34.80
C HIS A 494 1.84 -29.45 -34.37
N GLN A 495 1.15 -28.46 -34.94
CA GLN A 495 1.24 -27.05 -34.53
C GLN A 495 0.22 -26.68 -33.44
N MET A 496 -0.78 -27.52 -33.16
CA MET A 496 -1.73 -27.32 -32.06
C MET A 496 -1.13 -27.75 -30.72
N ASN A 497 -0.27 -28.77 -30.72
CA ASN A 497 0.49 -29.22 -29.56
C ASN A 497 1.74 -28.36 -29.32
N SER A 498 1.56 -27.10 -28.93
CA SER A 498 2.67 -26.26 -28.46
C SER A 498 3.24 -26.82 -27.15
N SER A 499 4.56 -26.94 -27.06
CA SER A 499 5.25 -27.27 -25.80
C SER A 499 4.96 -26.22 -24.72
N LEU A 500 4.78 -26.68 -23.48
CA LEU A 500 4.71 -25.79 -22.32
C LEU A 500 6.04 -25.05 -22.14
N GLY A 501 5.97 -23.82 -21.65
CA GLY A 501 7.12 -22.93 -21.47
C GLY A 501 6.71 -21.46 -21.48
N VAL A 502 7.58 -20.62 -20.90
CA VAL A 502 7.53 -19.16 -20.98
C VAL A 502 8.70 -18.70 -21.83
N ASP A 503 8.44 -17.84 -22.81
CA ASP A 503 9.46 -17.16 -23.60
C ASP A 503 10.32 -16.27 -22.67
N PRO A 504 11.63 -16.51 -22.50
CA PRO A 504 12.45 -15.80 -21.53
C PRO A 504 12.76 -14.34 -21.94
N VAL A 505 12.52 -13.97 -23.21
CA VAL A 505 12.74 -12.61 -23.72
C VAL A 505 11.44 -11.82 -23.72
N ARG A 506 10.32 -12.44 -24.14
CA ARG A 506 9.00 -11.79 -24.21
C ARG A 506 8.21 -11.87 -22.91
N GLY A 507 8.60 -12.77 -22.00
CA GLY A 507 7.92 -13.01 -20.73
C GLY A 507 6.49 -13.50 -20.87
N LYS A 508 6.19 -14.27 -21.92
CA LYS A 508 4.83 -14.77 -22.25
C LYS A 508 4.82 -16.27 -22.49
N GLY A 509 3.77 -16.92 -22.04
CA GLY A 509 3.50 -18.34 -22.19
C GLY A 509 2.99 -18.98 -20.90
N THR A 510 2.55 -20.24 -20.96
CA THR A 510 2.20 -21.05 -19.76
C THR A 510 3.32 -22.05 -19.47
N ALA A 511 3.92 -21.97 -18.27
CA ALA A 511 4.99 -22.88 -17.84
C ALA A 511 4.46 -24.19 -17.25
N TYR A 512 3.50 -24.10 -16.33
CA TYR A 512 2.97 -25.25 -15.60
C TYR A 512 1.52 -25.02 -15.18
N GLU A 513 0.74 -26.10 -15.09
CA GLU A 513 -0.65 -26.10 -14.66
C GLU A 513 -0.94 -27.39 -13.90
N GLY A 514 -1.81 -27.31 -12.89
CA GLY A 514 -2.16 -28.47 -12.09
C GLY A 514 -3.17 -28.12 -11.01
N TYR A 515 -3.76 -29.14 -10.38
CA TYR A 515 -4.64 -28.93 -9.24
C TYR A 515 -3.81 -28.75 -7.97
N LEU A 516 -4.23 -27.80 -7.15
CA LEU A 516 -3.73 -27.57 -5.80
C LEU A 516 -4.94 -27.33 -4.90
N SER A 517 -4.78 -27.41 -3.59
CA SER A 517 -5.81 -27.03 -2.63
C SER A 517 -5.36 -25.84 -1.79
N VAL A 518 -6.17 -24.79 -1.76
CA VAL A 518 -5.97 -23.60 -0.91
C VAL A 518 -6.76 -23.75 0.40
N PRO A 519 -6.34 -23.14 1.52
CA PRO A 519 -7.14 -23.10 2.74
C PRO A 519 -8.49 -22.42 2.49
N LYS A 520 -9.58 -22.95 3.06
CA LYS A 520 -10.87 -22.25 3.04
C LYS A 520 -10.78 -20.89 3.75
N PRO A 521 -11.66 -19.90 3.48
CA PRO A 521 -11.58 -18.55 4.07
C PRO A 521 -11.59 -18.46 5.61
N ALA A 522 -11.91 -19.54 6.32
CA ALA A 522 -11.82 -19.64 7.79
C ALA A 522 -10.51 -20.32 8.27
N GLY A 523 -9.50 -20.41 7.40
CA GLY A 523 -8.23 -21.08 7.64
C GLY A 523 -8.31 -22.61 7.56
N VAL A 524 -7.13 -23.25 7.66
CA VAL A 524 -6.94 -24.72 7.55
C VAL A 524 -7.84 -25.52 8.52
N LYS A 525 -8.26 -24.92 9.65
CA LYS A 525 -9.24 -25.51 10.58
C LYS A 525 -10.56 -25.96 9.94
N LYS A 526 -11.01 -25.33 8.84
CA LYS A 526 -12.23 -25.72 8.10
C LYS A 526 -11.92 -26.59 6.87
N GLY A 527 -10.69 -27.08 6.75
CA GLY A 527 -10.21 -27.86 5.62
C GLY A 527 -9.77 -26.99 4.44
N TRP A 528 -9.47 -27.69 3.35
CA TRP A 528 -8.99 -27.13 2.09
C TRP A 528 -10.12 -27.05 1.05
N GLN A 529 -10.01 -26.15 0.08
CA GLN A 529 -10.83 -26.12 -1.13
C GLN A 529 -9.93 -26.34 -2.36
N ARG A 530 -10.41 -27.11 -3.34
CA ARG A 530 -9.65 -27.42 -4.55
C ARG A 530 -9.65 -26.22 -5.49
N ALA A 531 -8.50 -25.92 -6.08
CA ALA A 531 -8.30 -24.89 -7.08
C ALA A 531 -7.55 -25.46 -8.29
N LEU A 532 -7.75 -24.86 -9.46
CA LEU A 532 -6.81 -24.99 -10.57
C LEU A 532 -5.75 -23.90 -10.41
N ALA A 533 -4.48 -24.29 -10.38
CA ALA A 533 -3.33 -23.40 -10.37
C ALA A 533 -2.64 -23.40 -11.74
N VAL A 534 -2.28 -22.22 -12.25
CA VAL A 534 -1.59 -22.06 -13.53
C VAL A 534 -0.53 -20.97 -13.42
N VAL A 535 0.68 -21.24 -13.92
CA VAL A 535 1.76 -20.25 -14.03
C VAL A 535 1.87 -19.78 -15.48
N SER A 536 1.45 -18.54 -15.75
CA SER A 536 1.48 -17.94 -17.09
C SER A 536 2.04 -16.51 -17.02
N ASP A 537 2.84 -16.10 -18.00
CA ASP A 537 3.35 -14.72 -18.14
C ASP A 537 4.10 -14.17 -16.88
N PHE A 538 4.77 -15.07 -16.15
CA PHE A 538 5.37 -14.84 -14.83
C PHE A 538 4.38 -14.45 -13.70
N LYS A 539 3.11 -14.88 -13.81
CA LYS A 539 2.09 -14.74 -12.78
C LYS A 539 1.48 -16.11 -12.44
N LEU A 540 1.26 -16.38 -11.16
CA LEU A 540 0.54 -17.54 -10.63
C LEU A 540 -0.94 -17.17 -10.48
N PHE A 541 -1.79 -17.85 -11.24
CA PHE A 541 -3.26 -17.71 -11.21
C PHE A 541 -3.87 -18.87 -10.43
N LEU A 542 -4.88 -18.56 -9.60
CA LEU A 542 -5.67 -19.54 -8.87
C LEU A 542 -7.15 -19.38 -9.21
N PHE A 543 -7.80 -20.47 -9.58
CA PHE A 543 -9.23 -20.53 -9.93
C PHE A 543 -9.93 -21.51 -8.97
N ASP A 544 -10.83 -21.02 -8.12
CA ASP A 544 -11.52 -21.86 -7.13
C ASP A 544 -12.51 -22.81 -7.80
N ILE A 545 -12.53 -24.08 -7.40
CA ILE A 545 -13.43 -25.11 -7.93
C ILE A 545 -14.52 -25.39 -6.90
N ALA A 546 -15.78 -25.11 -7.26
CA ALA A 546 -16.91 -25.29 -6.36
C ALA A 546 -17.10 -26.75 -5.95
N GLU A 547 -17.29 -26.98 -4.64
CA GLU A 547 -17.45 -28.33 -4.07
C GLU A 547 -18.65 -29.05 -4.73
N GLY A 548 -18.40 -30.25 -5.27
CA GLY A 548 -19.40 -31.04 -6.01
C GLY A 548 -19.34 -30.92 -7.54
N ARG A 549 -18.56 -30.00 -8.13
CA ARG A 549 -18.29 -29.99 -9.60
C ARG A 549 -16.91 -30.58 -9.91
N THR A 550 -16.88 -31.71 -10.62
CA THR A 550 -15.64 -32.47 -10.88
C THR A 550 -14.72 -31.88 -11.94
N SER A 551 -15.18 -30.98 -12.83
CA SER A 551 -14.37 -30.53 -13.98
C SER A 551 -14.64 -29.10 -14.51
N GLN A 552 -15.59 -28.34 -13.95
CA GLN A 552 -15.99 -27.04 -14.53
C GLN A 552 -15.20 -25.87 -13.93
N THR A 553 -14.16 -25.41 -14.65
CA THR A 553 -13.35 -24.23 -14.28
C THR A 553 -13.97 -22.94 -14.84
N GLY A 554 -15.29 -22.78 -14.67
CA GLY A 554 -16.03 -21.58 -15.11
C GLY A 554 -16.02 -20.43 -14.10
N SER A 555 -15.34 -20.62 -12.97
CA SER A 555 -15.16 -19.61 -11.92
C SER A 555 -14.28 -18.44 -12.42
N PRO A 556 -14.51 -17.20 -11.96
CA PRO A 556 -13.57 -16.10 -12.15
C PRO A 556 -12.21 -16.40 -11.49
N VAL A 557 -11.20 -15.59 -11.83
CA VAL A 557 -9.87 -15.64 -11.19
C VAL A 557 -10.04 -15.31 -9.69
N SER A 558 -9.65 -16.24 -8.81
CA SER A 558 -9.75 -16.04 -7.36
C SER A 558 -8.60 -15.21 -6.82
N GLN A 559 -7.37 -15.44 -7.30
CA GLN A 559 -6.17 -14.74 -6.83
C GLN A 559 -5.08 -14.75 -7.91
N VAL A 560 -4.29 -13.67 -7.98
CA VAL A 560 -3.13 -13.54 -8.89
C VAL A 560 -1.91 -13.09 -8.10
N ILE A 561 -0.82 -13.85 -8.17
CA ILE A 561 0.46 -13.51 -7.53
C ILE A 561 1.49 -13.29 -8.64
N ASP A 562 2.12 -12.12 -8.68
CA ASP A 562 3.17 -11.81 -9.66
C ASP A 562 4.54 -12.27 -9.13
N LEU A 563 5.28 -13.08 -9.89
CA LEU A 563 6.58 -13.61 -9.49
C LEU A 563 7.68 -12.52 -9.49
N ARG A 564 7.36 -11.32 -10.00
CA ARG A 564 8.19 -10.10 -10.00
C ARG A 564 8.13 -9.33 -8.68
N ASP A 565 7.22 -9.70 -7.76
CA ASP A 565 7.11 -9.08 -6.45
C ASP A 565 8.46 -9.16 -5.68
N PRO A 566 8.94 -8.05 -5.07
CA PRO A 566 10.27 -8.01 -4.47
C PRO A 566 10.40 -8.86 -3.20
N GLN A 567 9.29 -9.33 -2.63
CA GLN A 567 9.25 -10.27 -1.51
C GLN A 567 8.73 -11.66 -1.93
N PHE A 568 8.58 -11.91 -3.24
CA PHE A 568 8.21 -13.23 -3.75
C PHE A 568 9.21 -14.29 -3.30
N SER A 569 8.71 -15.33 -2.63
CA SER A 569 9.49 -16.49 -2.24
C SER A 569 8.61 -17.73 -2.10
N VAL A 570 9.18 -18.90 -2.35
CA VAL A 570 8.52 -20.20 -2.18
C VAL A 570 9.33 -21.03 -1.20
N SER A 571 8.65 -21.64 -0.23
CA SER A 571 9.28 -22.42 0.84
C SER A 571 8.38 -23.57 1.27
N SER A 572 8.99 -24.67 1.72
CA SER A 572 8.26 -25.73 2.42
C SER A 572 7.85 -25.27 3.84
N VAL A 573 6.88 -25.94 4.45
CA VAL A 573 6.40 -25.62 5.80
C VAL A 573 6.80 -26.67 6.84
N PHE A 574 6.94 -26.24 8.09
CA PHE A 574 7.11 -27.14 9.23
C PHE A 574 5.79 -27.35 9.98
N ALA A 575 5.74 -28.35 10.87
CA ALA A 575 4.56 -28.62 11.71
C ALA A 575 4.21 -27.45 12.66
N SER A 576 5.20 -26.64 13.05
CA SER A 576 5.04 -25.37 13.77
C SER A 576 4.22 -24.35 12.99
N ASP A 577 4.34 -24.36 11.66
CA ASP A 577 3.81 -23.30 10.79
C ASP A 577 2.33 -23.56 10.44
N VAL A 578 1.89 -24.82 10.52
CA VAL A 578 0.55 -25.26 10.12
C VAL A 578 -0.06 -26.20 11.18
N ILE A 579 -0.15 -25.71 12.42
CA ILE A 579 -0.68 -26.41 13.62
C ILE A 579 -2.11 -27.01 13.51
N HIS A 580 -2.79 -26.86 12.36
CA HIS A 580 -4.11 -27.44 12.09
C HIS A 580 -4.16 -28.33 10.83
N ALA A 581 -3.03 -28.56 10.15
CA ALA A 581 -2.94 -29.53 9.07
C ALA A 581 -2.79 -30.96 9.64
N ASN A 582 -3.27 -31.95 8.89
CA ASN A 582 -3.01 -33.35 9.19
C ASN A 582 -1.52 -33.65 8.95
N LYS A 583 -0.89 -34.45 9.83
CA LYS A 583 0.55 -34.75 9.80
C LYS A 583 1.04 -35.34 8.46
N LYS A 584 0.16 -36.04 7.73
CA LYS A 584 0.45 -36.59 6.39
C LYS A 584 0.51 -35.52 5.30
N ASP A 585 -0.20 -34.42 5.47
CA ASP A 585 -0.38 -33.38 4.45
C ASP A 585 0.82 -32.40 4.46
N ILE A 586 1.45 -32.20 5.62
CA ILE A 586 2.56 -31.27 5.86
C ILE A 586 3.68 -31.31 4.79
N PRO A 587 4.28 -32.47 4.43
CA PRO A 587 5.31 -32.52 3.37
C PRO A 587 4.80 -32.12 1.98
N CYS A 588 3.48 -32.21 1.75
CA CYS A 588 2.82 -31.84 0.49
C CYS A 588 2.38 -30.36 0.45
N ILE A 589 2.57 -29.60 1.54
CA ILE A 589 2.26 -28.16 1.59
C ILE A 589 3.49 -27.33 1.21
N LEU A 590 3.29 -26.38 0.31
CA LEU A 590 4.22 -25.28 0.02
C LEU A 590 3.60 -23.93 0.41
N ARG A 591 4.47 -22.98 0.77
CA ARG A 591 4.13 -21.62 1.18
C ARG A 591 4.71 -20.64 0.17
N VAL A 592 3.84 -19.86 -0.47
CA VAL A 592 4.19 -18.74 -1.35
C VAL A 592 4.02 -17.44 -0.56
N THR A 593 5.09 -16.69 -0.36
CA THR A 593 5.09 -15.39 0.32
C THR A 593 5.26 -14.27 -0.70
N TYR A 594 4.55 -13.15 -0.52
CA TYR A 594 4.63 -11.95 -1.38
C TYR A 594 4.28 -10.67 -0.59
N SER A 595 4.53 -9.47 -1.12
CA SER A 595 4.23 -8.20 -0.44
C SER A 595 2.73 -7.95 -0.27
N GLN A 596 2.32 -7.55 0.94
CA GLN A 596 0.95 -7.14 1.27
C GLN A 596 0.81 -5.61 1.30
N LEU A 597 1.65 -4.92 2.09
CA LEU A 597 1.78 -3.46 2.11
C LEU A 597 3.25 -3.08 2.03
N THR A 598 3.54 -1.96 1.37
CA THR A 598 4.90 -1.41 1.21
C THR A 598 5.34 -0.63 2.46
N LEU A 599 4.38 -0.01 3.15
CA LEU A 599 4.58 0.74 4.39
C LEU A 599 3.34 0.52 5.28
N PRO A 600 3.45 -0.05 6.50
CA PRO A 600 4.60 -0.81 6.98
C PRO A 600 4.86 -2.02 6.06
N LYS A 601 6.13 -2.38 5.88
CA LYS A 601 6.53 -3.56 5.08
C LYS A 601 5.91 -4.81 5.70
N THR A 602 4.89 -5.36 5.04
CA THR A 602 4.15 -6.54 5.52
C THR A 602 4.02 -7.54 4.38
N GLN A 603 4.09 -8.82 4.72
CA GLN A 603 4.06 -9.94 3.78
C GLN A 603 2.78 -10.76 3.98
N HIS A 604 2.22 -11.29 2.90
CA HIS A 604 1.18 -12.30 2.96
C HIS A 604 1.77 -13.67 2.59
N SER A 605 1.46 -14.69 3.39
CA SER A 605 1.87 -16.07 3.13
C SER A 605 0.65 -16.91 2.76
N LEU A 606 0.61 -17.35 1.50
CA LEU A 606 -0.40 -18.28 1.01
C LEU A 606 0.12 -19.72 1.13
N LEU A 607 -0.67 -20.58 1.77
CA LEU A 607 -0.43 -22.02 1.77
C LEU A 607 -1.11 -22.68 0.56
N LEU A 608 -0.42 -23.64 -0.05
CA LEU A 608 -0.90 -24.46 -1.16
C LEU A 608 -0.56 -25.92 -0.87
N LEU A 609 -1.58 -26.78 -0.79
CA LEU A 609 -1.43 -28.23 -0.65
C LEU A 609 -1.44 -28.86 -2.05
N ALA A 610 -0.41 -29.64 -2.39
CA ALA A 610 -0.40 -30.52 -3.55
C ALA A 610 -0.90 -31.93 -3.17
N ASP A 611 -1.32 -32.72 -4.15
CA ASP A 611 -1.80 -34.09 -3.93
C ASP A 611 -0.69 -35.03 -3.40
N ASN A 612 0.57 -34.76 -3.76
CA ASN A 612 1.75 -35.54 -3.38
C ASN A 612 2.98 -34.63 -3.15
N GLU A 613 3.92 -35.07 -2.30
CA GLU A 613 5.21 -34.41 -2.08
C GLU A 613 6.01 -34.23 -3.39
N SER A 614 5.90 -35.19 -4.32
CA SER A 614 6.51 -35.12 -5.65
C SER A 614 5.91 -34.03 -6.54
N GLU A 615 4.60 -33.75 -6.44
CA GLU A 615 3.99 -32.58 -7.10
C GLU A 615 4.40 -31.27 -6.43
N LYS A 616 4.37 -31.22 -5.09
CA LYS A 616 4.88 -30.08 -4.32
C LYS A 616 6.33 -29.74 -4.71
N GLY A 617 7.18 -30.75 -4.91
CA GLY A 617 8.56 -30.58 -5.40
C GLY A 617 8.67 -30.14 -6.87
N ARG A 618 7.70 -30.46 -7.74
CA ARG A 618 7.62 -29.90 -9.11
C ARG A 618 7.24 -28.42 -9.07
N TRP A 619 6.21 -28.07 -8.29
CA TRP A 619 5.78 -26.68 -8.08
C TRP A 619 6.89 -25.80 -7.48
N GLU A 620 7.59 -26.28 -6.44
CA GLU A 620 8.73 -25.57 -5.84
C GLU A 620 9.86 -25.34 -6.86
N LYS A 621 10.18 -26.31 -7.73
CA LYS A 621 11.19 -26.14 -8.79
C LYS A 621 10.77 -25.10 -9.83
N VAL A 622 9.60 -25.27 -10.45
CA VAL A 622 9.13 -24.37 -11.52
C VAL A 622 9.04 -22.91 -11.06
N LEU A 623 8.49 -22.65 -9.87
CA LEU A 623 8.35 -21.29 -9.36
C LEU A 623 9.72 -20.63 -9.06
N ASN A 624 10.68 -21.40 -8.52
CA ASN A 624 12.03 -20.90 -8.29
C ASN A 624 12.82 -20.70 -9.59
N GLU A 625 12.73 -21.61 -10.56
CA GLU A 625 13.36 -21.48 -11.88
C GLU A 625 12.86 -20.24 -12.63
N LEU A 626 11.54 -20.00 -12.63
CA LEU A 626 10.96 -18.80 -13.23
C LEU A 626 11.40 -17.51 -12.52
N HIS A 627 11.48 -17.51 -11.19
CA HIS A 627 11.95 -16.36 -10.42
C HIS A 627 13.46 -16.11 -10.59
N LEU A 628 14.27 -17.15 -10.84
CA LEU A 628 15.67 -17.02 -11.26
C LEU A 628 15.79 -16.47 -12.68
N LEU A 629 14.94 -16.91 -13.62
CA LEU A 629 14.90 -16.36 -14.98
C LEU A 629 14.52 -14.87 -15.00
N LEU A 630 13.54 -14.45 -14.18
CA LEU A 630 13.22 -13.02 -13.99
C LEU A 630 14.46 -12.20 -13.57
N LYS A 631 15.19 -12.67 -12.55
CA LYS A 631 16.40 -12.03 -12.05
C LYS A 631 17.53 -12.00 -13.09
N LYS A 632 17.71 -13.08 -13.86
CA LYS A 632 18.73 -13.18 -14.92
C LYS A 632 18.46 -12.25 -16.10
N HIS A 633 17.20 -12.17 -16.55
CA HIS A 633 16.82 -11.41 -17.74
C HIS A 633 16.43 -9.94 -17.46
N LYS A 634 16.37 -9.52 -16.18
CA LYS A 634 16.06 -8.14 -15.75
C LYS A 634 14.81 -7.56 -16.42
N LEU A 635 13.77 -8.38 -16.55
CA LEU A 635 12.51 -7.95 -17.15
C LEU A 635 11.89 -6.78 -16.34
N PRO A 636 11.29 -5.79 -17.00
CA PRO A 636 10.88 -4.55 -16.34
C PRO A 636 9.79 -4.78 -15.30
N ASP A 637 9.92 -4.09 -14.17
CA ASP A 637 8.88 -3.98 -13.15
C ASP A 637 7.64 -3.31 -13.75
N THR A 638 6.54 -4.05 -13.77
CA THR A 638 5.24 -3.61 -14.30
C THR A 638 4.34 -2.99 -13.23
N SER A 639 4.75 -2.93 -11.96
CA SER A 639 3.92 -2.34 -10.91
C SER A 639 3.90 -0.80 -10.99
N VAL A 640 2.70 -0.22 -10.93
CA VAL A 640 2.40 1.22 -11.06
C VAL A 640 1.99 1.81 -9.72
N PHE A 641 1.19 1.07 -8.93
CA PHE A 641 0.70 1.53 -7.63
C PHE A 641 1.29 0.70 -6.48
N LEU A 642 1.60 1.38 -5.37
CA LEU A 642 2.12 0.79 -4.13
C LEU A 642 1.13 1.02 -2.97
N PRO A 643 0.60 -0.03 -2.32
CA PRO A 643 -0.26 0.13 -1.16
C PRO A 643 0.55 0.49 0.08
N LYS A 644 0.18 1.59 0.75
CA LYS A 644 0.67 2.05 2.05
C LYS A 644 -0.49 2.12 3.06
N GLU A 645 -0.23 1.91 4.35
CA GLU A 645 -1.16 2.24 5.44
C GLU A 645 -1.14 3.77 5.65
N ALA A 646 -2.28 4.43 5.37
CA ALA A 646 -2.41 5.88 5.34
C ALA A 646 -2.47 6.51 6.74
N PHE A 647 -2.97 5.76 7.72
CA PHE A 647 -3.10 6.15 9.12
C PHE A 647 -3.22 4.90 10.01
N ASP A 648 -2.82 4.97 11.28
CA ASP A 648 -2.75 3.81 12.18
C ASP A 648 -4.10 3.08 12.32
N SER A 649 -4.14 1.82 11.89
CA SER A 649 -5.31 0.93 11.95
C SER A 649 -5.89 0.67 13.36
N ALA A 650 -5.24 1.16 14.43
CA ALA A 650 -5.82 1.16 15.77
C ALA A 650 -6.82 2.33 16.03
N LEU A 651 -7.07 3.22 15.06
CA LEU A 651 -8.12 4.25 15.14
C LEU A 651 -9.51 3.63 14.87
N PRO A 652 -10.45 3.62 15.84
CA PRO A 652 -11.74 2.94 15.66
C PRO A 652 -12.60 3.47 14.51
N LEU A 653 -12.45 4.75 14.16
CA LEU A 653 -13.18 5.39 13.05
C LEU A 653 -12.88 4.77 11.68
N ILE A 654 -11.70 4.14 11.49
CA ILE A 654 -11.37 3.45 10.24
C ILE A 654 -12.30 2.25 10.02
N ARG A 655 -12.75 1.57 11.10
CA ARG A 655 -13.66 0.42 11.01
C ARG A 655 -15.05 0.81 10.51
N THR A 656 -15.50 2.04 10.74
CA THR A 656 -16.81 2.57 10.34
C THR A 656 -16.72 3.56 9.17
N ALA A 657 -15.56 3.64 8.50
CA ALA A 657 -15.34 4.48 7.34
C ALA A 657 -16.19 4.03 6.14
N GLN A 658 -17.07 4.91 5.68
CA GLN A 658 -17.87 4.74 4.47
C GLN A 658 -17.20 5.45 3.28
N SER A 659 -16.68 6.67 3.47
CA SER A 659 -15.98 7.46 2.45
C SER A 659 -14.76 8.18 3.03
N ALA A 660 -13.85 8.66 2.18
CA ALA A 660 -12.70 9.47 2.57
C ALA A 660 -12.25 10.38 1.42
N ALA A 661 -11.51 11.44 1.71
CA ALA A 661 -10.86 12.26 0.69
C ALA A 661 -9.59 12.93 1.24
N ILE A 662 -8.58 13.11 0.38
CA ILE A 662 -7.40 13.91 0.69
C ILE A 662 -7.78 15.38 0.55
N VAL A 663 -7.65 16.16 1.62
CA VAL A 663 -8.03 17.59 1.67
C VAL A 663 -6.84 18.47 1.29
N ASP A 664 -5.67 18.15 1.82
CA ASP A 664 -4.37 18.70 1.42
C ASP A 664 -3.24 17.78 1.91
N GLN A 665 -1.99 18.24 1.85
CA GLN A 665 -0.81 17.47 2.25
C GLN A 665 -0.79 17.02 3.72
N GLN A 666 -1.60 17.61 4.60
CA GLN A 666 -1.61 17.30 6.03
C GLN A 666 -2.99 16.87 6.57
N ARG A 667 -4.04 16.95 5.75
CA ARG A 667 -5.43 16.71 6.19
C ARG A 667 -6.15 15.67 5.33
N ILE A 668 -6.79 14.71 5.99
CA ILE A 668 -7.68 13.70 5.38
C ILE A 668 -9.08 13.87 5.98
N ALA A 669 -10.09 14.01 5.13
CA ALA A 669 -11.48 13.92 5.52
C ALA A 669 -11.92 12.45 5.54
N LEU A 670 -12.57 12.00 6.61
CA LEU A 670 -13.06 10.65 6.81
C LEU A 670 -14.56 10.69 7.11
N GLY A 671 -15.37 10.09 6.24
CA GLY A 671 -16.81 9.96 6.39
C GLY A 671 -17.17 8.61 7.00
N THR A 672 -17.88 8.63 8.12
CA THR A 672 -18.30 7.44 8.88
C THR A 672 -19.80 7.43 9.13
N GLU A 673 -20.32 6.38 9.77
CA GLU A 673 -21.71 6.35 10.23
C GLU A 673 -22.00 7.36 11.36
N GLU A 674 -21.05 7.58 12.26
CA GLU A 674 -21.18 8.55 13.37
C GLU A 674 -21.01 9.98 12.87
N GLY A 675 -20.12 10.22 11.91
CA GLY A 675 -20.13 11.43 11.10
C GLY A 675 -18.85 11.75 10.31
N LEU A 676 -18.70 13.04 10.00
CA LEU A 676 -17.55 13.60 9.28
C LEU A 676 -16.41 13.96 10.26
N TYR A 677 -15.22 13.41 10.00
CA TYR A 677 -14.01 13.68 10.77
C TYR A 677 -12.90 14.25 9.87
N LEU A 678 -12.10 15.17 10.41
CA LEU A 678 -10.94 15.76 9.74
C LEU A 678 -9.67 15.40 10.52
N ILE A 679 -8.89 14.47 9.96
CA ILE A 679 -7.67 13.92 10.54
C ILE A 679 -6.48 14.78 10.08
N HIS A 680 -5.81 15.43 11.02
CA HIS A 680 -4.55 16.14 10.78
C HIS A 680 -3.38 15.18 10.99
N VAL A 681 -2.82 14.67 9.90
CA VAL A 681 -1.83 13.57 9.89
C VAL A 681 -0.54 13.97 10.63
N THR A 682 -0.05 15.18 10.38
CA THR A 682 1.19 15.72 10.99
C THR A 682 1.04 16.06 12.48
N LYS A 683 -0.18 16.36 12.95
CA LYS A 683 -0.46 16.75 14.34
C LYS A 683 -1.06 15.65 15.20
N ASN A 684 -1.55 14.57 14.57
CA ASN A 684 -2.41 13.55 15.19
C ASN A 684 -3.68 14.11 15.87
N GLU A 685 -4.16 15.29 15.45
CA GLU A 685 -5.44 15.87 15.88
C GLU A 685 -6.58 15.33 15.01
N ILE A 686 -7.74 15.05 15.63
CA ILE A 686 -8.96 14.63 14.92
C ILE A 686 -10.09 15.57 15.32
N LEU A 687 -10.65 16.29 14.35
CA LEU A 687 -11.79 17.18 14.56
C LEU A 687 -13.06 16.50 14.02
N GLN A 688 -14.20 16.70 14.68
CA GLN A 688 -15.52 16.31 14.18
C GLN A 688 -16.22 17.54 13.60
N MET A 689 -16.88 17.40 12.44
CA MET A 689 -17.42 18.54 11.68
C MET A 689 -18.95 18.60 11.73
N GLY A 690 -19.48 19.22 12.79
CA GLY A 690 -20.91 19.43 13.04
C GLY A 690 -21.73 18.15 13.25
N ASP A 691 -23.05 18.27 13.38
CA ASP A 691 -23.94 17.09 13.39
C ASP A 691 -24.19 16.59 11.96
N CYS A 692 -23.24 15.78 11.47
CA CYS A 692 -23.19 15.28 10.10
C CYS A 692 -23.11 13.74 10.07
N LYS A 693 -24.12 13.06 10.60
CA LYS A 693 -24.22 11.58 10.70
C LYS A 693 -24.41 10.88 9.34
N LYS A 694 -23.91 9.64 9.22
CA LYS A 694 -23.93 8.76 8.02
C LYS A 694 -23.43 9.48 6.75
N VAL A 695 -22.11 9.61 6.64
CA VAL A 695 -21.42 10.28 5.52
C VAL A 695 -20.99 9.26 4.46
N THR A 696 -21.77 9.17 3.38
CA THR A 696 -21.65 8.10 2.39
C THR A 696 -20.70 8.41 1.23
N GLN A 697 -20.50 9.70 0.89
CA GLN A 697 -19.59 10.16 -0.15
C GLN A 697 -19.00 11.53 0.22
N ILE A 698 -17.73 11.75 -0.10
CA ILE A 698 -17.02 13.03 0.06
C ILE A 698 -16.31 13.36 -1.25
N ASN A 699 -16.48 14.60 -1.72
CA ASN A 699 -15.79 15.15 -2.88
C ASN A 699 -15.10 16.47 -2.48
N VAL A 700 -13.86 16.66 -2.95
CA VAL A 700 -13.05 17.86 -2.71
C VAL A 700 -12.93 18.66 -4.00
N LEU A 701 -13.14 19.98 -3.93
CA LEU A 701 -12.78 20.93 -5.00
C LEU A 701 -11.71 21.90 -4.46
N PRO A 702 -10.42 21.65 -4.72
CA PRO A 702 -9.33 22.48 -4.19
C PRO A 702 -9.40 23.93 -4.72
N GLU A 703 -9.68 24.07 -6.01
CA GLU A 703 -9.72 25.36 -6.73
C GLU A 703 -10.75 26.35 -6.16
N SER A 704 -11.90 25.85 -5.70
CA SER A 704 -12.92 26.67 -5.02
C SER A 704 -12.91 26.55 -3.51
N GLN A 705 -11.96 25.80 -2.93
CA GLN A 705 -11.81 25.55 -1.49
C GLN A 705 -13.10 25.03 -0.81
N LEU A 706 -13.78 24.09 -1.48
CA LEU A 706 -15.05 23.50 -1.05
C LEU A 706 -14.94 21.99 -0.82
N LEU A 707 -15.53 21.52 0.27
CA LEU A 707 -15.82 20.11 0.55
C LEU A 707 -17.31 19.85 0.33
N VAL A 708 -17.64 18.93 -0.57
CA VAL A 708 -19.01 18.47 -0.85
C VAL A 708 -19.22 17.13 -0.16
N VAL A 709 -20.24 17.03 0.68
CA VAL A 709 -20.44 15.90 1.60
C VAL A 709 -21.86 15.37 1.46
N LEU A 710 -22.01 14.09 1.15
CA LEU A 710 -23.31 13.42 1.08
C LEU A 710 -23.62 12.77 2.43
N SER A 711 -24.59 13.30 3.18
CA SER A 711 -24.86 12.86 4.56
C SER A 711 -26.33 12.70 4.93
N GLY A 712 -26.56 11.84 5.93
CA GLY A 712 -27.84 11.56 6.58
C GLY A 712 -28.67 10.47 5.91
N ARG A 713 -29.69 9.98 6.64
CA ARG A 713 -30.62 8.92 6.18
C ARG A 713 -31.36 9.22 4.87
N SER A 714 -31.40 10.48 4.45
CA SER A 714 -32.04 10.95 3.21
C SER A 714 -31.01 11.38 2.15
N HIS A 715 -29.75 10.91 2.25
CA HIS A 715 -28.65 11.17 1.30
C HIS A 715 -28.67 12.61 0.77
N SER A 716 -28.42 13.56 1.68
CA SER A 716 -28.55 14.99 1.41
C SER A 716 -27.18 15.66 1.32
N VAL A 717 -27.00 16.52 0.32
CA VAL A 717 -25.71 17.17 0.06
C VAL A 717 -25.53 18.39 0.95
N ARG A 718 -24.36 18.49 1.59
CA ARG A 718 -23.87 19.66 2.31
C ARG A 718 -22.58 20.20 1.70
N LEU A 719 -22.39 21.52 1.75
CA LEU A 719 -21.20 22.23 1.29
C LEU A 719 -20.48 22.89 2.49
N TYR A 720 -19.19 22.64 2.65
CA TYR A 720 -18.33 23.28 3.65
C TYR A 720 -17.20 24.05 2.93
N SER A 721 -16.89 25.28 3.32
CA SER A 721 -15.68 25.99 2.88
C SER A 721 -14.43 25.58 3.69
N TRP A 722 -13.24 25.97 3.25
CA TRP A 722 -12.02 25.84 4.05
C TRP A 722 -12.05 26.65 5.37
N GLU A 723 -12.94 27.64 5.48
CA GLU A 723 -13.23 28.35 6.73
C GLU A 723 -14.16 27.53 7.63
N ASP A 724 -15.21 26.91 7.06
CA ASP A 724 -16.08 25.97 7.77
C ASP A 724 -15.25 24.80 8.35
N LEU A 725 -14.27 24.27 7.60
CA LEU A 725 -13.39 23.17 8.05
C LEU A 725 -12.44 23.51 9.22
N GLN A 726 -12.33 24.77 9.62
CA GLN A 726 -11.58 25.18 10.82
C GLN A 726 -12.47 25.24 12.08
N ASN A 727 -13.79 25.31 11.90
CA ASN A 727 -14.76 25.51 12.96
C ASN A 727 -15.59 24.22 13.18
N PRO A 728 -15.31 23.42 14.23
CA PRO A 728 -15.95 22.10 14.41
C PRO A 728 -17.48 22.18 14.59
N GLU A 729 -18.02 23.33 14.98
CA GLU A 729 -19.46 23.57 15.12
C GLU A 729 -20.16 23.93 13.79
N SER A 730 -19.41 24.19 12.69
CA SER A 730 -20.05 24.45 11.39
C SER A 730 -20.77 23.21 10.88
N CYS A 731 -22.05 23.38 10.55
CA CYS A 731 -22.92 22.31 10.06
C CYS A 731 -22.97 22.20 8.52
N GLY A 732 -22.28 23.10 7.81
CA GLY A 732 -22.27 23.21 6.35
C GLY A 732 -23.59 23.75 5.76
N THR A 733 -23.55 24.10 4.47
CA THR A 733 -24.71 24.58 3.71
C THR A 733 -25.47 23.40 3.14
N LYS A 734 -26.71 23.16 3.57
CA LYS A 734 -27.55 22.10 3.00
C LYS A 734 -28.27 22.58 1.72
N ILE A 735 -28.22 21.78 0.66
CA ILE A 735 -29.06 21.96 -0.54
C ILE A 735 -30.42 21.32 -0.27
N GLN A 736 -31.53 22.01 -0.54
CA GLN A 736 -32.86 21.55 -0.13
C GLN A 736 -33.45 20.47 -1.05
N GLU A 737 -33.08 20.54 -2.32
CA GLU A 737 -33.49 19.69 -3.44
C GLU A 737 -32.70 18.37 -3.46
N ALA A 738 -31.49 18.36 -2.88
CA ALA A 738 -30.66 17.17 -2.72
C ALA A 738 -31.25 16.23 -1.65
N ARG A 739 -32.19 15.37 -2.07
CA ARG A 739 -32.81 14.33 -1.24
C ARG A 739 -32.81 13.00 -1.98
N ASN A 740 -32.38 11.94 -1.30
CA ASN A 740 -32.26 10.57 -1.82
C ASN A 740 -31.37 10.51 -3.07
N VAL A 741 -30.24 11.23 -3.03
CA VAL A 741 -29.21 11.19 -4.08
C VAL A 741 -28.60 9.80 -4.17
N GLN A 742 -28.50 9.26 -5.39
CA GLN A 742 -27.94 7.94 -5.68
C GLN A 742 -26.51 8.01 -6.22
N ALA A 743 -26.21 9.04 -7.02
CA ALA A 743 -24.86 9.33 -7.53
C ALA A 743 -24.61 10.83 -7.46
N MET A 744 -23.37 11.22 -7.15
CA MET A 744 -22.92 12.61 -7.07
C MET A 744 -21.56 12.75 -7.73
N THR A 745 -21.35 13.83 -8.47
CA THR A 745 -20.08 14.15 -9.12
C THR A 745 -19.78 15.64 -9.05
N THR A 746 -18.50 15.99 -9.11
CA THR A 746 -17.97 17.35 -8.96
C THR A 746 -16.82 17.56 -9.93
N GLY A 747 -16.72 18.74 -10.50
CA GLY A 747 -15.65 19.10 -11.44
C GLY A 747 -15.78 20.56 -11.86
N THR A 748 -15.01 20.98 -12.86
CA THR A 748 -15.01 22.36 -13.34
C THR A 748 -15.45 22.45 -14.80
N LEU A 749 -16.17 23.52 -15.10
CA LEU A 749 -16.71 23.90 -16.41
C LEU A 749 -15.93 25.10 -16.95
N LEU A 750 -16.15 25.45 -18.21
CA LEU A 750 -15.58 26.63 -18.87
C LEU A 750 -14.06 26.76 -18.63
N GLN A 751 -13.33 25.71 -19.04
CA GLN A 751 -11.87 25.59 -18.94
C GLN A 751 -11.29 25.76 -17.51
N GLY A 752 -12.08 25.45 -16.48
CA GLY A 752 -11.66 25.55 -15.06
C GLY A 752 -12.31 26.70 -14.30
N THR A 753 -12.91 27.67 -14.98
CA THR A 753 -13.39 28.91 -14.36
C THR A 753 -14.63 28.77 -13.47
N VAL A 754 -15.43 27.72 -13.64
CA VAL A 754 -16.68 27.52 -12.87
C VAL A 754 -16.77 26.11 -12.29
N SER A 755 -16.64 26.00 -10.96
CA SER A 755 -16.94 24.74 -10.25
C SER A 755 -18.40 24.33 -10.40
N CYS A 756 -18.64 23.03 -10.59
CA CYS A 756 -19.96 22.45 -10.74
C CYS A 756 -20.15 21.21 -9.86
N LEU A 757 -21.37 21.09 -9.33
CA LEU A 757 -21.90 19.94 -8.62
C LEU A 757 -23.08 19.38 -9.41
N CYS A 758 -23.02 18.09 -9.76
CA CYS A 758 -24.12 17.36 -10.38
C CYS A 758 -24.53 16.17 -9.50
N PHE A 759 -25.83 15.99 -9.24
CA PHE A 759 -26.34 14.88 -8.44
C PHE A 759 -27.62 14.27 -9.00
N GLY A 760 -27.72 12.94 -8.97
CA GLY A 760 -28.80 12.15 -9.53
C GLY A 760 -29.77 11.61 -8.48
N VAL A 761 -31.08 11.76 -8.74
CA VAL A 761 -32.19 11.24 -7.94
C VAL A 761 -33.14 10.47 -8.87
N LYS A 762 -33.11 9.13 -8.79
CA LYS A 762 -33.82 8.21 -9.70
C LYS A 762 -33.42 8.42 -11.17
N ARG A 763 -34.19 9.25 -11.88
CA ARG A 763 -34.02 9.58 -13.31
C ARG A 763 -33.78 11.07 -13.56
N GLN A 764 -33.81 11.92 -12.53
CA GLN A 764 -33.52 13.34 -12.63
C GLN A 764 -32.10 13.61 -12.18
N VAL A 765 -31.38 14.49 -12.88
CA VAL A 765 -30.05 14.97 -12.48
C VAL A 765 -30.08 16.49 -12.38
N TYR A 766 -29.65 17.00 -11.24
CA TYR A 766 -29.62 18.42 -10.93
C TYR A 766 -28.19 18.93 -11.01
N CYS A 767 -27.98 20.02 -11.75
CA CYS A 767 -26.67 20.62 -12.00
C CYS A 767 -26.64 22.02 -11.37
N TYR A 768 -25.64 22.30 -10.52
CA TYR A 768 -25.44 23.59 -9.85
C TYR A 768 -24.02 24.10 -10.11
N SER A 769 -23.85 25.41 -10.30
CA SER A 769 -22.55 26.06 -10.18
C SER A 769 -22.28 26.36 -8.71
N LEU A 770 -21.05 26.10 -8.27
CA LEU A 770 -20.56 26.44 -6.93
C LEU A 770 -19.71 27.71 -7.02
N ASN A 771 -19.97 28.68 -6.14
CA ASN A 771 -19.23 29.94 -6.10
C ASN A 771 -18.58 30.14 -4.73
N ILE A 772 -17.43 30.82 -4.72
CA ILE A 772 -16.68 31.19 -3.50
C ILE A 772 -17.40 32.33 -2.73
N GLY A 773 -18.27 33.09 -3.39
CA GLY A 773 -19.00 34.22 -2.80
C GLY A 773 -20.26 33.87 -1.98
N LYS A 774 -20.93 34.91 -1.46
CA LYS A 774 -22.09 34.81 -0.54
C LYS A 774 -23.22 33.86 -1.02
N VAL A 775 -23.45 33.76 -2.33
CA VAL A 775 -24.39 32.79 -2.93
C VAL A 775 -23.61 31.53 -3.30
N ARG A 776 -23.43 30.63 -2.33
CA ARG A 776 -22.54 29.45 -2.42
C ARG A 776 -22.91 28.45 -3.53
N TYR A 777 -24.16 28.45 -4.01
CA TYR A 777 -24.60 27.66 -5.17
C TYR A 777 -25.71 28.34 -5.99
N LYS A 778 -25.77 28.06 -7.29
CA LYS A 778 -26.84 28.49 -8.22
C LYS A 778 -27.22 27.33 -9.14
N LYS A 779 -28.51 27.06 -9.34
CA LYS A 779 -28.98 26.01 -10.27
C LYS A 779 -28.65 26.41 -11.72
N LEU A 780 -28.01 25.50 -12.47
CA LEU A 780 -27.66 25.66 -13.88
C LEU A 780 -28.70 25.00 -14.79
N ARG A 781 -28.95 23.70 -14.58
CA ARG A 781 -29.76 22.85 -15.47
C ARG A 781 -30.35 21.68 -14.68
N GLU A 782 -31.46 21.15 -15.17
CA GLU A 782 -32.05 19.88 -14.73
C GLU A 782 -32.18 18.98 -15.96
N VAL A 783 -31.83 17.71 -15.82
CA VAL A 783 -31.69 16.76 -16.92
C VAL A 783 -32.45 15.48 -16.58
N GLN A 784 -33.17 14.91 -17.55
CA GLN A 784 -33.85 13.63 -17.40
C GLN A 784 -33.08 12.52 -18.12
N ALA A 785 -32.69 11.50 -17.37
CA ALA A 785 -31.89 10.36 -17.84
C ALA A 785 -32.76 9.28 -18.52
N PRO A 786 -32.20 8.46 -19.43
CA PRO A 786 -32.93 7.38 -20.13
C PRO A 786 -33.29 6.19 -19.22
N GLY A 787 -32.51 5.95 -18.17
CA GLY A 787 -32.76 4.96 -17.12
C GLY A 787 -32.50 5.52 -15.72
N ASN A 788 -32.47 4.65 -14.72
CA ASN A 788 -32.03 5.05 -13.38
C ASN A 788 -30.53 5.40 -13.40
N VAL A 789 -30.16 6.49 -12.74
CA VAL A 789 -28.77 6.97 -12.71
C VAL A 789 -27.92 6.06 -11.82
N GLN A 790 -26.96 5.36 -12.44
CA GLN A 790 -25.96 4.53 -11.75
C GLN A 790 -24.65 5.28 -11.54
N TRP A 791 -24.25 6.11 -12.52
CA TRP A 791 -22.99 6.86 -12.49
C TRP A 791 -23.13 8.26 -13.10
N LEU A 792 -22.30 9.20 -12.65
CA LEU A 792 -22.21 10.57 -13.17
C LEU A 792 -20.76 11.01 -13.32
N GLY A 793 -20.43 11.63 -14.44
CA GLY A 793 -19.12 12.25 -14.70
C GLY A 793 -19.24 13.57 -15.44
N LEU A 794 -18.24 14.44 -15.30
CA LEU A 794 -18.12 15.70 -16.04
C LEU A 794 -16.92 15.59 -17.00
N PHE A 795 -17.14 15.95 -18.26
CA PHE A 795 -16.13 15.97 -19.32
C PHE A 795 -16.21 17.33 -20.02
N GLU A 796 -15.35 18.27 -19.61
CA GLU A 796 -15.46 19.69 -19.97
C GLU A 796 -16.90 20.18 -19.71
N ASP A 797 -17.52 20.91 -20.64
CA ASP A 797 -18.87 21.44 -20.53
C ASP A 797 -19.99 20.41 -20.79
N ARG A 798 -19.70 19.10 -20.69
CA ARG A 798 -20.68 18.01 -20.88
C ARG A 798 -20.78 17.10 -19.65
N LEU A 799 -22.02 16.86 -19.23
CA LEU A 799 -22.37 15.86 -18.22
C LEU A 799 -22.57 14.49 -18.88
N CYS A 800 -21.87 13.48 -18.41
CA CYS A 800 -22.11 12.08 -18.76
C CYS A 800 -22.96 11.40 -17.69
N ILE A 801 -24.05 10.77 -18.10
CA ILE A 801 -24.95 9.99 -17.24
C ILE A 801 -24.88 8.52 -17.64
N GLY A 802 -24.47 7.65 -16.72
CA GLY A 802 -24.50 6.20 -16.85
C GLY A 802 -25.78 5.59 -16.26
N TYR A 803 -26.37 4.64 -16.99
CA TYR A 803 -27.61 3.93 -16.64
C TYR A 803 -27.54 2.47 -17.16
N PRO A 804 -28.43 1.56 -16.72
CA PRO A 804 -28.38 0.17 -17.17
C PRO A 804 -28.44 0.07 -18.71
N GLY A 805 -27.41 -0.53 -19.30
CA GLY A 805 -27.27 -0.70 -20.75
C GLY A 805 -26.68 0.48 -21.53
N GLY A 806 -26.34 1.62 -20.92
CA GLY A 806 -25.81 2.76 -21.70
C GLY A 806 -25.25 3.96 -20.93
N PHE A 807 -24.70 4.91 -21.69
CA PHE A 807 -24.20 6.20 -21.21
C PHE A 807 -24.63 7.30 -22.18
N THR A 808 -25.02 8.48 -21.70
CA THR A 808 -25.45 9.61 -22.54
C THR A 808 -24.78 10.92 -22.10
N LEU A 809 -24.30 11.70 -23.07
CA LEU A 809 -23.75 13.05 -22.88
C LEU A 809 -24.84 14.12 -23.06
N TYR A 810 -24.85 15.08 -22.12
CA TYR A 810 -25.69 16.26 -22.15
C TYR A 810 -24.80 17.52 -22.03
N PRO A 811 -24.97 18.53 -22.89
CA PRO A 811 -24.30 19.82 -22.66
C PRO A 811 -24.80 20.47 -21.37
N LEU A 812 -23.93 21.19 -20.68
CA LEU A 812 -24.28 22.00 -19.49
C LEU A 812 -24.34 23.49 -19.79
N THR A 813 -23.52 23.97 -20.73
CA THR A 813 -23.57 25.33 -21.26
C THR A 813 -24.87 25.58 -22.04
N SER A 814 -25.23 26.87 -22.16
CA SER A 814 -26.41 27.33 -22.86
C SER A 814 -26.01 28.38 -23.89
N GLU A 815 -25.68 27.94 -25.09
CA GLU A 815 -25.46 28.82 -26.24
C GLU A 815 -26.80 29.37 -26.74
N SER A 816 -27.35 30.30 -25.97
CA SER A 816 -28.54 31.10 -26.32
C SER A 816 -28.10 32.53 -26.65
N GLY A 817 -27.33 32.65 -27.74
CA GLY A 817 -26.93 33.90 -28.40
C GLY A 817 -27.18 33.78 -29.90
N ALA A 818 -27.61 34.86 -30.55
CA ALA A 818 -28.20 34.78 -31.89
C ALA A 818 -27.19 34.93 -33.05
N GLY A 819 -27.34 34.09 -34.09
CA GLY A 819 -26.85 34.36 -35.45
C GLY A 819 -25.69 33.47 -35.94
N GLY A 820 -25.90 32.80 -37.08
CA GLY A 820 -24.82 32.18 -37.89
C GLY A 820 -24.53 30.72 -37.58
N GLY A 821 -25.10 29.80 -38.36
CA GLY A 821 -25.10 28.36 -38.08
C GLY A 821 -23.73 27.64 -38.02
N GLY A 822 -23.61 26.71 -37.07
CA GLY A 822 -22.49 25.77 -37.00
C GLY A 822 -22.37 24.98 -35.69
N GLY A 823 -23.08 23.85 -35.55
CA GLY A 823 -22.65 22.76 -34.65
C GLY A 823 -23.00 22.80 -33.14
N GLY A 824 -23.88 23.70 -32.69
CA GLY A 824 -24.24 23.89 -31.27
C GLY A 824 -24.94 22.71 -30.57
N GLY A 825 -24.15 21.71 -30.13
CA GLY A 825 -24.41 20.90 -28.92
C GLY A 825 -25.76 20.17 -28.76
N SER A 826 -26.03 19.12 -29.56
CA SER A 826 -27.09 18.16 -29.26
C SER A 826 -26.72 17.18 -28.13
N THR A 827 -27.71 16.51 -27.53
CA THR A 827 -27.49 15.37 -26.61
C THR A 827 -27.04 14.13 -27.39
N THR A 828 -26.04 13.41 -26.87
CA THR A 828 -25.39 12.31 -27.61
C THR A 828 -25.42 11.02 -26.80
N ASN A 829 -26.03 9.96 -27.32
CA ASN A 829 -25.91 8.62 -26.71
C ASN A 829 -24.52 8.04 -27.07
N LEU A 830 -23.81 7.50 -26.09
CA LEU A 830 -22.48 6.90 -26.28
C LEU A 830 -22.54 5.39 -26.55
N VAL A 831 -23.73 4.77 -26.54
CA VAL A 831 -23.93 3.40 -27.03
C VAL A 831 -24.94 3.42 -28.16
N ASN A 832 -24.47 3.29 -29.41
CA ASN A 832 -25.36 3.08 -30.54
C ASN A 832 -26.10 1.73 -30.37
N THR A 833 -27.43 1.76 -30.32
CA THR A 833 -28.26 0.56 -30.13
C THR A 833 -28.39 -0.27 -31.41
N ASP A 834 -28.13 0.33 -32.58
CA ASP A 834 -28.20 -0.33 -33.88
C ASP A 834 -26.92 -1.12 -34.24
N ASP A 835 -25.82 -0.94 -33.48
CA ASP A 835 -24.58 -1.69 -33.66
C ASP A 835 -24.67 -3.08 -33.00
N PRO A 836 -24.70 -4.19 -33.78
CA PRO A 836 -24.85 -5.54 -33.23
C PRO A 836 -23.66 -5.96 -32.35
N THR A 837 -22.52 -5.27 -32.40
CA THR A 837 -21.36 -5.56 -31.54
C THR A 837 -21.57 -5.14 -30.09
N PHE A 838 -22.55 -4.28 -29.79
CA PHE A 838 -22.98 -3.90 -28.43
C PHE A 838 -24.19 -4.68 -27.90
N SER A 839 -24.75 -5.62 -28.67
CA SER A 839 -25.94 -6.41 -28.26
C SER A 839 -25.81 -7.12 -26.90
N PHE A 840 -24.59 -7.45 -26.47
CA PHE A 840 -24.31 -8.05 -25.16
C PHE A 840 -24.44 -7.10 -23.96
N LEU A 841 -24.60 -5.79 -24.19
CA LEU A 841 -24.85 -4.77 -23.17
C LEU A 841 -26.35 -4.45 -23.03
N THR A 842 -27.10 -4.58 -24.14
CA THR A 842 -28.52 -4.20 -24.26
C THR A 842 -29.50 -5.37 -24.14
N GLN A 843 -29.02 -6.62 -24.19
CA GLN A 843 -29.83 -7.80 -23.86
C GLN A 843 -30.05 -7.93 -22.34
N PRO A 844 -31.24 -8.36 -21.86
CA PRO A 844 -31.48 -8.59 -20.44
C PRO A 844 -30.66 -9.76 -19.88
N PRO A 845 -30.08 -9.66 -18.66
CA PRO A 845 -30.03 -8.48 -17.80
C PRO A 845 -29.08 -7.41 -18.37
N LEU A 846 -29.55 -6.16 -18.41
CA LEU A 846 -28.79 -5.02 -18.92
C LEU A 846 -27.48 -4.85 -18.14
N ALA A 847 -26.40 -4.50 -18.84
CA ALA A 847 -25.10 -4.30 -18.22
C ALA A 847 -25.08 -3.03 -17.36
N ASP A 848 -24.64 -3.12 -16.10
CA ASP A 848 -24.59 -1.98 -15.18
C ASP A 848 -23.46 -1.01 -15.57
N ALA A 849 -23.76 0.28 -15.60
CA ALA A 849 -22.80 1.35 -15.89
C ALA A 849 -21.96 1.68 -14.65
N LEU A 850 -20.65 1.40 -14.68
CA LEU A 850 -19.74 1.56 -13.53
C LEU A 850 -18.95 2.88 -13.57
N CYS A 851 -18.35 3.22 -14.72
CA CYS A 851 -17.76 4.54 -14.96
C CYS A 851 -17.55 4.80 -16.46
N ALA A 852 -17.32 6.05 -16.84
CA ALA A 852 -16.81 6.42 -18.16
C ALA A 852 -15.55 7.28 -18.06
N VAL A 853 -14.72 7.27 -19.10
CA VAL A 853 -13.45 8.02 -19.19
C VAL A 853 -13.33 8.66 -20.57
N LYS A 854 -13.15 9.98 -20.64
CA LYS A 854 -12.78 10.68 -21.89
C LYS A 854 -11.29 10.51 -22.17
N MET A 855 -10.95 10.16 -23.40
CA MET A 855 -9.58 10.01 -23.89
C MET A 855 -9.05 11.30 -24.52
N ARG A 856 -7.72 11.47 -24.52
CA ARG A 856 -7.04 12.57 -25.23
C ARG A 856 -7.27 12.54 -26.76
N SER A 857 -7.65 11.38 -27.31
CA SER A 857 -8.02 11.17 -28.72
C SER A 857 -9.45 11.62 -29.06
N GLY A 858 -10.27 12.03 -28.08
CA GLY A 858 -11.69 12.30 -28.27
C GLY A 858 -12.59 11.05 -28.23
N GLU A 859 -12.00 9.85 -28.10
CA GLU A 859 -12.71 8.62 -27.76
C GLU A 859 -13.22 8.63 -26.31
N PHE A 860 -14.16 7.74 -25.99
CA PHE A 860 -14.58 7.44 -24.62
C PHE A 860 -14.41 5.95 -24.34
N LEU A 861 -13.87 5.60 -23.16
CA LEU A 861 -14.00 4.27 -22.58
C LEU A 861 -15.25 4.25 -21.69
N LEU A 862 -16.16 3.30 -21.96
CA LEU A 862 -17.33 3.02 -21.13
C LEU A 862 -17.09 1.71 -20.37
N CYS A 863 -17.06 1.76 -19.05
CA CYS A 863 -16.87 0.58 -18.20
C CYS A 863 -18.22 0.08 -17.68
N PHE A 864 -18.58 -1.13 -18.09
CA PHE A 864 -19.74 -1.86 -17.59
C PHE A 864 -19.31 -3.01 -16.67
N ASN A 865 -20.24 -3.57 -15.90
CA ASN A 865 -20.01 -4.76 -15.07
C ASN A 865 -19.46 -5.98 -15.85
N LEU A 866 -19.74 -6.11 -17.16
CA LEU A 866 -19.23 -7.18 -18.03
C LEU A 866 -17.85 -6.91 -18.64
N ALA A 867 -17.64 -5.70 -19.17
CA ALA A 867 -16.44 -5.32 -19.94
C ALA A 867 -16.30 -3.79 -20.07
N GLY A 868 -15.12 -3.32 -20.46
CA GLY A 868 -14.86 -1.94 -20.90
C GLY A 868 -14.80 -1.83 -22.42
N VAL A 869 -15.67 -1.01 -23.01
CA VAL A 869 -15.77 -0.79 -24.46
C VAL A 869 -15.32 0.62 -24.86
N TYR A 870 -14.65 0.76 -26.01
CA TYR A 870 -14.20 2.06 -26.53
C TYR A 870 -15.12 2.51 -27.65
N VAL A 871 -15.59 3.76 -27.55
CA VAL A 871 -16.50 4.41 -28.48
C VAL A 871 -15.93 5.75 -28.95
N ASP A 872 -16.37 6.20 -30.11
CA ASP A 872 -16.11 7.54 -30.62
C ASP A 872 -17.09 8.58 -30.03
N SER A 873 -17.01 9.82 -30.52
CA SER A 873 -17.90 10.90 -30.11
C SER A 873 -19.35 10.79 -30.62
N GLN A 874 -19.67 9.76 -31.43
CA GLN A 874 -21.01 9.45 -31.93
C GLN A 874 -21.59 8.17 -31.27
N GLY A 875 -20.89 7.57 -30.31
CA GLY A 875 -21.30 6.32 -29.66
C GLY A 875 -21.13 5.06 -30.52
N CYS A 876 -20.37 5.14 -31.62
CA CYS A 876 -20.00 4.01 -32.44
C CYS A 876 -18.65 3.43 -31.98
N ARG A 877 -18.40 2.14 -32.25
CA ARG A 877 -17.24 1.42 -31.70
C ARG A 877 -15.90 1.86 -32.31
N SER A 878 -15.04 2.53 -31.54
CA SER A 878 -13.75 3.01 -32.02
C SER A 878 -12.65 1.93 -32.05
N ARG A 879 -12.65 0.98 -31.09
CA ARG A 879 -11.60 -0.06 -30.98
C ARG A 879 -12.16 -1.48 -31.07
N LYS A 880 -11.42 -2.36 -31.76
CA LYS A 880 -11.75 -3.80 -31.82
C LYS A 880 -11.46 -4.52 -30.49
N LYS A 881 -10.41 -4.13 -29.75
CA LYS A 881 -10.04 -4.71 -28.46
C LYS A 881 -10.81 -4.04 -27.32
N GLU A 882 -11.39 -4.86 -26.44
CA GLU A 882 -12.11 -4.47 -25.22
C GLU A 882 -11.18 -4.62 -23.99
N LEU A 883 -11.47 -3.91 -22.91
CA LEU A 883 -10.96 -4.27 -21.58
C LEU A 883 -11.86 -5.36 -20.99
N ILE A 884 -11.28 -6.44 -20.49
CA ILE A 884 -12.03 -7.55 -19.88
C ILE A 884 -11.57 -7.72 -18.43
N TRP A 885 -12.52 -7.85 -17.51
CA TRP A 885 -12.25 -7.98 -16.07
C TRP A 885 -11.91 -9.43 -15.70
N LEU A 886 -10.98 -9.64 -14.77
CA LEU A 886 -10.55 -10.98 -14.31
C LEU A 886 -11.57 -11.66 -13.38
N ALA A 887 -12.29 -10.83 -12.62
CA ALA A 887 -13.36 -11.19 -11.70
C ALA A 887 -14.44 -10.08 -11.72
N PRO A 888 -15.64 -10.29 -11.13
CA PRO A 888 -16.70 -9.29 -11.14
C PRO A 888 -16.26 -7.96 -10.47
N PRO A 889 -16.34 -6.82 -11.17
CA PRO A 889 -15.99 -5.52 -10.61
C PRO A 889 -17.05 -5.03 -9.63
N ILE A 890 -16.60 -4.52 -8.48
CA ILE A 890 -17.42 -3.87 -7.44
C ILE A 890 -17.48 -2.35 -7.69
N THR A 891 -16.36 -1.75 -8.09
CA THR A 891 -16.29 -0.34 -8.50
C THR A 891 -15.06 -0.09 -9.38
N CYS A 892 -15.14 0.94 -10.23
CA CYS A 892 -14.08 1.33 -11.16
C CYS A 892 -13.72 2.80 -10.95
N CYS A 893 -12.48 3.06 -10.54
CA CYS A 893 -11.93 4.40 -10.33
C CYS A 893 -10.91 4.73 -11.42
N TYR A 894 -10.80 6.00 -11.81
CA TYR A 894 -9.86 6.44 -12.85
C TYR A 894 -8.88 7.47 -12.30
N THR A 895 -7.58 7.17 -12.41
CA THR A 895 -6.47 8.06 -12.11
C THR A 895 -5.54 8.05 -13.33
N ALA A 896 -5.69 9.05 -14.19
CA ALA A 896 -5.11 9.08 -15.53
C ALA A 896 -3.59 8.78 -15.52
N PRO A 897 -3.07 7.89 -16.40
CA PRO A 897 -3.75 7.17 -17.49
C PRO A 897 -4.44 5.83 -17.09
N PHE A 898 -4.50 5.50 -15.80
CA PHE A 898 -4.85 4.16 -15.31
C PHE A 898 -6.30 4.04 -14.82
N LEU A 899 -6.91 2.89 -15.12
CA LEU A 899 -8.17 2.45 -14.53
C LEU A 899 -7.88 1.44 -13.40
N LEU A 900 -8.41 1.71 -12.21
CA LEU A 900 -8.35 0.84 -11.04
C LEU A 900 -9.71 0.14 -10.88
N VAL A 901 -9.72 -1.19 -11.02
CA VAL A 901 -10.91 -2.03 -10.95
C VAL A 901 -10.87 -2.83 -9.66
N PHE A 902 -11.76 -2.52 -8.73
CA PHE A 902 -11.86 -3.19 -7.43
C PHE A 902 -12.73 -4.43 -7.57
N THR A 903 -12.19 -5.60 -7.22
CA THR A 903 -12.91 -6.89 -7.17
C THR A 903 -12.96 -7.39 -5.72
N GLU A 904 -13.65 -8.52 -5.44
CA GLU A 904 -13.69 -9.04 -4.07
C GLU A 904 -12.30 -9.46 -3.53
N ASN A 905 -11.41 -9.96 -4.37
CA ASN A 905 -10.13 -10.54 -3.93
C ASN A 905 -8.87 -9.71 -4.30
N ALA A 906 -8.99 -8.74 -5.19
CA ALA A 906 -7.86 -7.93 -5.64
C ALA A 906 -8.28 -6.58 -6.27
N VAL A 907 -7.31 -5.68 -6.47
CA VAL A 907 -7.46 -4.47 -7.29
C VAL A 907 -6.66 -4.64 -8.58
N ASP A 908 -7.34 -4.68 -9.73
CA ASP A 908 -6.73 -4.80 -11.05
C ASP A 908 -6.49 -3.43 -11.69
N ILE A 909 -5.33 -3.25 -12.32
CA ILE A 909 -4.88 -1.98 -12.88
C ILE A 909 -4.64 -2.13 -14.39
N PHE A 910 -5.31 -1.29 -15.18
CA PHE A 910 -5.27 -1.28 -16.64
C PHE A 910 -4.78 0.08 -17.18
N ASP A 911 -3.92 0.08 -18.21
CA ASP A 911 -3.63 1.29 -19.00
C ASP A 911 -4.70 1.45 -20.08
N VAL A 912 -5.48 2.52 -19.97
CA VAL A 912 -6.62 2.82 -20.83
C VAL A 912 -6.16 3.16 -22.27
N ASN A 913 -4.94 3.67 -22.47
CA ASN A 913 -4.42 4.00 -23.80
C ASN A 913 -3.99 2.74 -24.54
N ARG A 914 -3.27 1.83 -23.87
CA ARG A 914 -2.77 0.55 -24.44
C ARG A 914 -3.84 -0.53 -24.54
N VAL A 915 -4.93 -0.40 -23.78
CA VAL A 915 -5.94 -1.46 -23.61
C VAL A 915 -5.30 -2.71 -22.99
N GLU A 916 -4.42 -2.54 -22.00
CA GLU A 916 -3.65 -3.65 -21.40
C GLU A 916 -3.77 -3.69 -19.87
N TRP A 917 -3.98 -4.91 -19.35
CA TRP A 917 -3.82 -5.21 -17.93
C TRP A 917 -2.35 -5.21 -17.56
N ILE A 918 -2.00 -4.50 -16.49
CA ILE A 918 -0.62 -4.28 -16.08
C ILE A 918 -0.35 -5.00 -14.75
N GLN A 919 -1.02 -4.57 -13.68
CA GLN A 919 -0.78 -5.00 -12.30
C GLN A 919 -2.08 -5.51 -11.67
N THR A 920 -1.93 -6.46 -10.73
CA THR A 920 -2.99 -6.85 -9.79
C THR A 920 -2.43 -6.74 -8.38
N ILE A 921 -3.14 -6.03 -7.50
CA ILE A 921 -2.80 -5.93 -6.08
C ILE A 921 -3.67 -6.94 -5.32
N SER A 922 -3.09 -8.08 -4.94
CA SER A 922 -3.77 -9.21 -4.27
C SER A 922 -4.09 -8.93 -2.79
N LEU A 923 -5.03 -8.02 -2.58
CA LEU A 923 -5.62 -7.66 -1.29
C LEU A 923 -7.12 -7.97 -1.30
N LYS A 924 -7.55 -8.88 -0.41
CA LYS A 924 -8.94 -9.33 -0.31
C LYS A 924 -9.81 -8.32 0.43
N LYS A 925 -11.05 -8.14 -0.04
CA LYS A 925 -12.08 -7.24 0.50
C LYS A 925 -11.64 -5.78 0.60
N VAL A 926 -10.95 -5.30 -0.45
CA VAL A 926 -10.64 -3.87 -0.60
C VAL A 926 -11.84 -3.14 -1.20
N ARG A 927 -12.20 -1.99 -0.63
CA ARG A 927 -13.25 -1.10 -1.14
C ARG A 927 -12.71 0.32 -1.26
N SER A 928 -12.88 0.95 -2.43
CA SER A 928 -12.55 2.37 -2.59
C SER A 928 -13.39 3.26 -1.64
N LEU A 929 -12.78 4.35 -1.17
CA LEU A 929 -13.39 5.38 -0.33
C LEU A 929 -13.57 6.71 -1.06
N ASN A 930 -12.92 6.90 -2.22
CA ASN A 930 -12.95 8.10 -3.07
C ASN A 930 -13.18 7.75 -4.56
N THR A 931 -13.47 8.77 -5.37
CA THR A 931 -13.79 8.62 -6.81
C THR A 931 -12.57 8.30 -7.67
N ASP A 932 -11.40 8.82 -7.29
CA ASP A 932 -10.10 8.59 -7.95
C ASP A 932 -9.46 7.24 -7.58
N GLY A 933 -9.85 6.66 -6.43
CA GLY A 933 -9.42 5.34 -5.96
C GLY A 933 -8.15 5.34 -5.11
N SER A 934 -7.51 6.50 -4.88
CA SER A 934 -6.26 6.55 -4.11
C SER A 934 -6.42 6.21 -2.62
N LEU A 935 -7.61 6.34 -2.03
CA LEU A 935 -7.90 5.94 -0.65
C LEU A 935 -8.88 4.77 -0.63
N SER A 936 -8.53 3.72 0.11
CA SER A 936 -9.29 2.47 0.16
C SER A 936 -9.34 1.89 1.58
N LEU A 937 -10.37 1.12 1.86
CA LEU A 937 -10.54 0.37 3.11
C LEU A 937 -10.22 -1.10 2.86
N PHE A 938 -9.37 -1.70 3.70
CA PHE A 938 -8.99 -3.11 3.64
C PHE A 938 -9.29 -3.79 4.98
N GLY A 939 -9.82 -5.01 4.95
CA GLY A 939 -10.27 -5.72 6.15
C GLY A 939 -10.09 -7.24 6.06
N THR A 940 -9.09 -7.75 6.79
CA THR A 940 -8.87 -9.19 7.00
C THR A 940 -8.94 -9.54 8.48
N GLU A 941 -8.14 -8.87 9.31
CA GLU A 941 -8.13 -9.02 10.77
C GLU A 941 -8.35 -7.66 11.45
N THR A 942 -7.47 -6.70 11.18
CA THR A 942 -7.69 -5.27 11.46
C THR A 942 -8.17 -4.54 10.22
N MET A 943 -9.03 -3.54 10.40
CA MET A 943 -9.44 -2.64 9.32
C MET A 943 -8.37 -1.58 9.13
N ARG A 944 -7.84 -1.44 7.91
CA ARG A 944 -6.76 -0.49 7.60
C ARG A 944 -7.21 0.48 6.51
N LEU A 945 -6.85 1.75 6.68
CA LEU A 945 -6.96 2.76 5.64
C LEU A 945 -5.71 2.63 4.75
N ILE A 946 -5.90 2.26 3.49
CA ILE A 946 -4.82 2.12 2.51
C ILE A 946 -4.80 3.36 1.60
N TYR A 947 -3.60 3.87 1.35
CA TYR A 947 -3.30 4.82 0.28
C TYR A 947 -2.57 4.09 -0.86
N LEU A 948 -3.10 4.16 -2.08
CA LEU A 948 -2.48 3.62 -3.29
C LEU A 948 -1.60 4.70 -3.93
N ARG A 949 -0.32 4.74 -3.55
CA ARG A 949 0.65 5.70 -4.11
C ARG A 949 1.00 5.31 -5.55
N SER A 950 0.86 6.23 -6.51
CA SER A 950 1.47 6.08 -7.83
C SER A 950 3.01 6.15 -7.74
N LYS A 951 3.70 5.21 -8.38
CA LYS A 951 5.17 5.23 -8.56
C LYS A 951 5.65 6.37 -9.46
N GLN A 952 4.79 6.90 -10.33
CA GLN A 952 5.13 7.99 -11.25
C GLN A 952 5.13 9.36 -10.56
N ALA A 953 4.52 9.48 -9.38
CA ALA A 953 4.56 10.71 -8.59
C ALA A 953 5.83 10.75 -7.73
N GLU A 954 6.65 11.80 -7.87
CA GLU A 954 7.86 12.02 -7.07
C GLU A 954 7.57 11.98 -5.55
N LYS A 955 6.44 12.56 -5.16
CA LYS A 955 5.99 12.72 -3.78
C LYS A 955 4.58 12.13 -3.62
N ASP A 956 4.28 11.69 -2.40
CA ASP A 956 2.93 11.29 -2.01
C ASP A 956 1.99 12.51 -2.00
N HIS A 957 0.69 12.31 -2.22
CA HIS A 957 -0.29 13.41 -2.20
C HIS A 957 -0.49 14.03 -0.79
N PHE A 958 -0.09 13.30 0.26
CA PHE A 958 -0.03 13.78 1.65
C PHE A 958 1.15 13.17 2.40
N ASP A 959 1.51 13.77 3.53
CA ASP A 959 2.59 13.34 4.42
C ASP A 959 2.20 12.01 5.12
N VAL A 960 2.37 10.87 4.43
CA VAL A 960 2.07 9.53 4.98
C VAL A 960 2.95 9.27 6.21
N PRO A 961 2.38 8.96 7.39
CA PRO A 961 3.15 8.79 8.61
C PRO A 961 3.90 7.45 8.61
N GLU A 962 5.13 7.45 9.12
CA GLU A 962 5.97 6.25 9.21
C GLU A 962 5.47 5.32 10.35
N THR A 963 4.47 4.51 10.04
CA THR A 963 3.81 3.54 10.95
C THR A 963 4.63 2.26 11.15
N GLU A 964 5.93 2.40 11.38
CA GLU A 964 6.79 1.29 11.80
C GLU A 964 6.33 0.68 13.14
N GLU A 965 6.68 -0.58 13.40
CA GLU A 965 6.34 -1.21 14.67
C GLU A 965 7.03 -0.52 15.87
N ASN A 966 8.22 0.05 15.64
CA ASN A 966 8.91 0.85 16.64
C ASN A 966 8.26 2.22 16.87
N SER A 967 7.71 2.89 15.84
CA SER A 967 6.97 4.14 16.05
C SER A 967 5.63 3.87 16.76
N ARG A 968 4.95 2.76 16.45
CA ARG A 968 3.82 2.25 17.26
C ARG A 968 4.23 2.02 18.72
N ARG A 969 5.37 1.39 18.99
CA ARG A 969 5.92 1.21 20.36
C ARG A 969 6.31 2.53 21.03
N GLN A 970 6.72 3.55 20.27
CA GLN A 970 7.04 4.90 20.78
C GLN A 970 5.77 5.69 21.12
N MET A 971 4.74 5.64 20.26
CA MET A 971 3.38 6.17 20.52
C MET A 971 2.66 5.42 21.66
N LEU A 972 3.06 4.17 21.95
CA LEU A 972 2.61 3.41 23.13
C LEU A 972 3.44 3.71 24.40
N ARG A 973 4.66 4.27 24.28
CA ARG A 973 5.57 4.52 25.41
C ARG A 973 5.28 5.80 26.19
N THR A 974 4.45 6.71 25.66
CA THR A 974 3.89 7.82 26.46
C THR A 974 2.96 7.24 27.53
N LYS A 975 3.42 7.15 28.79
CA LYS A 975 2.71 6.54 29.93
C LYS A 975 1.50 7.37 30.41
N SER A 976 0.52 7.60 29.54
CA SER A 976 -0.81 8.08 29.88
C SER A 976 -1.81 7.59 28.83
N LYS A 977 -3.06 7.33 29.25
CA LYS A 977 -4.11 6.74 28.41
C LYS A 977 -4.22 7.47 27.06
N ARG A 978 -4.17 6.73 25.93
CA ARG A 978 -4.26 7.25 24.55
C ARG A 978 -5.30 8.37 24.42
N ARG A 979 -4.87 9.62 24.49
CA ARG A 979 -5.70 10.79 24.19
C ARG A 979 -5.49 11.16 22.73
N PHE A 980 -6.34 10.59 21.88
CA PHE A 980 -6.71 11.29 20.66
C PHE A 980 -7.24 12.68 21.06
N SER A 981 -6.62 13.74 20.54
CA SER A 981 -7.03 15.12 20.79
C SER A 981 -8.27 15.46 19.96
N PHE A 982 -9.39 14.84 20.32
CA PHE A 982 -10.71 15.26 19.85
C PHE A 982 -10.95 16.71 20.29
N ARG A 983 -10.99 17.64 19.33
CA ARG A 983 -11.46 19.01 19.58
C ARG A 983 -12.99 19.03 19.65
N ILE A 984 -13.50 18.46 20.75
CA ILE A 984 -14.87 18.64 21.24
C ILE A 984 -15.05 20.13 21.56
N SER A 985 -16.20 20.73 21.25
CA SER A 985 -16.40 22.15 21.56
C SER A 985 -16.46 22.39 23.07
N ASP A 986 -16.14 23.60 23.54
CA ASP A 986 -16.08 23.84 24.98
C ASP A 986 -17.46 23.71 25.66
N GLU A 987 -18.58 23.95 24.97
CA GLU A 987 -19.91 23.66 25.55
C GLU A 987 -20.20 22.15 25.60
N GLU A 988 -19.86 21.35 24.59
CA GLU A 988 -19.94 19.88 24.71
C GLU A 988 -19.01 19.35 25.81
N ARG A 989 -17.82 19.94 25.99
CA ARG A 989 -16.87 19.61 27.04
C ARG A 989 -17.39 20.01 28.43
N LEU A 990 -18.07 21.15 28.55
CA LEU A 990 -18.81 21.54 29.75
C LEU A 990 -19.97 20.58 30.00
N GLN A 991 -20.71 20.17 28.97
CA GLN A 991 -21.87 19.28 29.10
C GLN A 991 -21.47 17.84 29.45
N GLN A 992 -20.38 17.31 28.86
CA GLN A 992 -19.75 16.06 29.31
C GLN A 992 -19.26 16.17 30.75
N ARG A 993 -18.69 17.32 31.17
CA ARG A 993 -18.37 17.57 32.59
C ARG A 993 -19.62 17.59 33.47
N ARG A 994 -20.70 18.30 33.10
CA ARG A 994 -21.98 18.31 33.84
C ARG A 994 -22.55 16.90 33.98
N ASN A 995 -22.50 16.09 32.92
CA ASN A 995 -22.96 14.70 32.92
C ASN A 995 -22.07 13.77 33.78
N MET A 996 -20.73 13.88 33.70
CA MET A 996 -19.81 13.13 34.57
C MET A 996 -19.88 13.56 36.05
N LEU A 997 -20.24 14.82 36.33
CA LEU A 997 -20.48 15.32 37.68
C LEU A 997 -21.86 14.93 38.24
N ARG A 998 -22.76 14.43 37.38
CA ARG A 998 -24.09 13.90 37.73
C ARG A 998 -24.00 12.47 38.28
N ASP A 999 -23.01 11.69 37.87
CA ASP A 999 -22.71 10.36 38.40
C ASP A 999 -21.80 10.46 39.66
N PRO A 1000 -22.26 10.03 40.86
CA PRO A 1000 -21.44 10.01 42.08
C PRO A 1000 -20.13 9.22 41.94
N ASN A 1001 -20.14 8.17 41.11
CA ASN A 1001 -19.03 7.23 40.93
C ASN A 1001 -17.98 7.70 39.91
N MET A 1002 -18.28 8.78 39.18
CA MET A 1002 -17.33 9.51 38.32
C MET A 1002 -16.88 10.82 38.98
N ARG A 1003 -17.78 11.51 39.69
CA ARG A 1003 -17.46 12.68 40.53
C ARG A 1003 -16.39 12.38 41.57
N SER A 1004 -16.46 11.23 42.25
CA SER A 1004 -15.46 10.79 43.24
C SER A 1004 -14.07 10.50 42.64
N LYS A 1005 -13.97 10.22 41.33
CA LYS A 1005 -12.70 9.98 40.62
C LYS A 1005 -12.07 11.26 40.06
N LEU A 1006 -12.82 12.37 40.03
CA LEU A 1006 -12.37 13.69 39.59
C LEU A 1006 -11.87 14.57 40.74
N ILE A 1007 -12.15 14.20 41.99
CA ILE A 1007 -11.60 14.82 43.19
C ILE A 1007 -10.32 14.07 43.56
N SER A 1008 -9.17 14.73 43.47
CA SER A 1008 -7.89 14.16 43.92
C SER A 1008 -7.92 13.91 45.44
N LYS A 1009 -7.39 12.77 45.89
CA LYS A 1009 -7.11 12.55 47.31
C LYS A 1009 -6.16 13.66 47.83
N PRO A 1010 -6.34 14.16 49.07
CA PRO A 1010 -5.47 15.21 49.61
C PRO A 1010 -4.03 14.71 49.71
N THR A 1011 -3.09 15.51 49.20
CA THR A 1011 -1.66 15.16 49.10
C THR A 1011 -0.83 15.67 50.28
N ASN A 1012 -1.37 16.54 51.13
CA ASN A 1012 -0.76 16.94 52.41
C ASN A 1012 -1.83 17.41 53.42
N PHE A 1013 -1.41 17.67 54.67
CA PHE A 1013 -2.26 18.14 55.77
C PHE A 1013 -2.76 19.59 55.62
N SER A 1014 -2.16 20.41 54.75
CA SER A 1014 -2.59 21.81 54.52
C SER A 1014 -3.90 21.88 53.74
N HIS A 1015 -4.21 20.86 52.93
CA HIS A 1015 -5.40 20.77 52.06
C HIS A 1015 -6.73 20.53 52.81
N LEU A 1016 -6.77 20.77 54.12
CA LEU A 1016 -7.90 20.56 55.03
C LEU A 1016 -8.39 21.84 55.74
N VAL A 1017 -7.68 22.96 55.60
CA VAL A 1017 -7.86 24.17 56.45
C VAL A 1017 -8.54 25.34 55.72
N HIS A 1018 -9.55 25.08 54.88
CA HIS A 1018 -10.41 26.16 54.37
C HIS A 1018 -11.86 25.80 53.96
N VAL A 1019 -12.55 24.96 54.72
CA VAL A 1019 -14.03 24.83 54.61
C VAL A 1019 -14.71 24.74 55.99
N GLY A 1020 -14.31 25.62 56.92
CA GLY A 1020 -15.10 25.91 58.12
C GLY A 1020 -16.29 26.82 57.76
N PRO A 1021 -17.46 26.66 58.40
CA PRO A 1021 -18.68 27.33 57.97
C PRO A 1021 -18.73 28.82 58.35
N GLY A 1022 -19.18 29.65 57.41
CA GLY A 1022 -19.55 31.04 57.68
C GLY A 1022 -20.86 31.13 58.45
N GLU A 1023 -20.79 31.75 59.62
CA GLU A 1023 -21.85 32.48 60.36
C GLU A 1023 -23.34 32.11 60.12
N LYS A 1024 -23.96 31.51 61.14
CA LYS A 1024 -24.93 32.22 61.99
C LYS A 1024 -25.35 31.41 63.23
N MET A 1025 -25.08 32.01 64.40
CA MET A 1025 -25.83 32.01 65.69
C MET A 1025 -26.75 30.81 66.02
N GLN A 1026 -26.74 30.20 67.21
CA GLN A 1026 -26.94 30.87 68.51
C GLN A 1026 -26.39 30.08 69.73
N ASN A 1027 -25.70 30.83 70.61
CA ASN A 1027 -25.68 30.80 72.08
C ASN A 1027 -26.13 29.57 72.93
N LEU A 1028 -25.19 29.18 73.81
CA LEU A 1028 -25.29 29.12 75.29
C LEU A 1028 -25.62 27.82 76.06
N ARG A 1029 -24.87 27.74 77.19
CA ARG A 1029 -25.07 27.03 78.48
C ARG A 1029 -24.59 25.59 78.70
N ASP A 1030 -23.45 25.55 79.42
CA ASP A 1030 -23.24 24.94 80.73
C ASP A 1030 -22.86 23.45 80.87
N LEU A 1031 -21.76 23.25 81.61
CA LEU A 1031 -21.23 21.99 82.13
C LEU A 1031 -22.04 21.53 83.37
N PRO A 1032 -21.95 20.24 83.76
CA PRO A 1032 -20.97 19.94 84.81
C PRO A 1032 -20.15 18.64 84.59
N ASN A 1033 -19.18 18.46 85.49
CA ASN A 1033 -18.36 17.25 85.71
C ASN A 1033 -19.26 16.06 86.21
N GLN A 1034 -18.80 14.83 86.47
CA GLN A 1034 -17.51 14.41 87.05
C GLN A 1034 -17.27 12.89 86.89
N ASP A 1035 -16.07 12.44 87.28
CA ASP A 1035 -15.59 11.05 87.22
C ASP A 1035 -16.35 10.07 88.14
N SER A 1036 -16.31 8.77 87.80
CA SER A 1036 -15.80 7.71 88.69
C SER A 1036 -15.94 6.30 88.08
N THR A 1037 -15.16 5.36 88.61
CA THR A 1037 -15.07 3.96 88.15
C THR A 1037 -15.51 3.01 89.28
N LEU A 1038 -16.20 1.89 88.93
CA LEU A 1038 -16.10 0.52 89.49
C LEU A 1038 -17.41 -0.29 89.36
N ALA A 1039 -17.34 -1.60 89.65
CA ALA A 1039 -18.35 -2.66 89.44
C ALA A 1039 -18.89 -3.18 90.82
N PRO A 1040 -19.58 -4.35 91.02
CA PRO A 1040 -19.95 -5.43 90.07
C PRO A 1040 -21.33 -6.15 90.24
N MET A 1041 -21.66 -7.00 89.24
CA MET A 1041 -22.46 -8.27 89.25
C MET A 1041 -23.71 -8.49 90.15
N ASN A 1042 -24.83 -8.98 89.55
CA ASN A 1042 -25.18 -10.43 89.60
C ASN A 1042 -26.41 -10.91 88.76
N ARG A 1043 -26.19 -12.02 88.01
CA ARG A 1043 -27.04 -13.20 87.66
C ARG A 1043 -28.52 -13.11 87.15
N PRO A 1044 -29.09 -14.19 86.51
CA PRO A 1044 -30.14 -14.04 85.47
C PRO A 1044 -31.33 -15.06 85.47
N ARG A 1045 -32.35 -14.86 84.59
CA ARG A 1045 -32.91 -15.84 83.59
C ARG A 1045 -34.33 -15.51 83.02
N SER A 1046 -34.54 -15.77 81.70
CA SER A 1046 -35.75 -16.26 80.95
C SER A 1046 -37.21 -15.75 81.23
N ALA A 1047 -38.19 -15.74 80.30
CA ALA A 1047 -38.32 -15.87 78.82
C ALA A 1047 -39.84 -15.68 78.42
N THR A 1048 -40.26 -15.96 77.16
CA THR A 1048 -41.66 -16.04 76.62
C THR A 1048 -42.47 -14.71 76.50
N GLU A 1049 -43.51 -14.49 75.67
CA GLU A 1049 -44.05 -15.10 74.41
C GLU A 1049 -45.09 -14.18 73.71
N SER A 1050 -45.26 -14.26 72.37
CA SER A 1050 -46.44 -13.78 71.55
C SER A 1050 -46.79 -12.26 71.57
N GLY A 1051 -47.66 -11.65 70.73
CA GLY A 1051 -48.54 -12.12 69.63
C GLY A 1051 -49.04 -10.96 68.69
N ARG A 1052 -50.05 -11.21 67.83
CA ARG A 1052 -50.66 -10.31 66.79
C ARG A 1052 -51.90 -9.50 67.36
N PRO A 1053 -52.71 -8.65 66.63
CA PRO A 1053 -52.83 -8.38 65.16
C PRO A 1053 -53.20 -6.96 64.64
N LEU A 1054 -53.13 -6.81 63.29
CA LEU A 1054 -53.97 -6.06 62.31
C LEU A 1054 -54.81 -4.80 62.66
N SER A 1055 -54.66 -3.73 61.84
CA SER A 1055 -55.76 -3.13 61.03
C SER A 1055 -55.23 -2.26 59.87
N ALA A 1056 -56.10 -1.71 59.01
CA ALA A 1056 -55.80 -1.12 57.68
C ALA A 1056 -55.73 0.43 57.62
N GLY A 1057 -55.28 1.00 56.49
CA GLY A 1057 -55.74 2.35 56.06
C GLY A 1057 -54.86 3.26 55.17
N SER A 1058 -54.94 3.12 53.84
CA SER A 1058 -54.65 4.19 52.83
C SER A 1058 -53.19 4.70 52.65
N ASP A 1059 -53.01 5.82 51.92
CA ASP A 1059 -52.05 5.92 50.81
C ASP A 1059 -51.31 7.28 50.69
N GLN A 1060 -50.29 7.33 49.81
CA GLN A 1060 -49.57 8.46 49.20
C GLN A 1060 -48.48 9.29 49.95
N ALA A 1061 -47.32 9.32 49.28
CA ALA A 1061 -46.45 10.48 49.01
C ALA A 1061 -45.48 11.10 50.06
N LEU A 1062 -44.19 10.73 49.87
CA LEU A 1062 -42.98 11.58 49.90
C LEU A 1062 -42.36 12.13 51.23
N ARG A 1063 -41.04 11.83 51.32
CA ARG A 1063 -39.92 12.55 51.98
C ARG A 1063 -39.66 12.46 53.50
N GLU A 1064 -38.62 11.66 53.78
CA GLU A 1064 -37.34 12.06 54.43
C GLU A 1064 -37.36 12.99 55.66
N MET A 1065 -36.91 12.49 56.83
CA MET A 1065 -35.80 13.07 57.63
C MET A 1065 -35.41 12.20 58.87
N TYR A 1066 -34.11 12.22 59.25
CA TYR A 1066 -33.46 12.07 60.58
C TYR A 1066 -34.08 11.19 61.72
N ALA A 1067 -33.34 10.43 62.57
CA ALA A 1067 -31.89 10.24 62.78
C ALA A 1067 -31.55 8.94 63.59
N LYS A 1068 -30.25 8.76 63.90
CA LYS A 1068 -29.56 7.65 64.64
C LYS A 1068 -29.51 6.33 63.84
N ARG A 1069 -28.36 5.79 63.39
CA ARG A 1069 -26.94 5.62 63.84
C ARG A 1069 -26.67 4.32 64.62
N GLN A 1070 -25.67 3.59 64.09
CA GLN A 1070 -24.72 2.67 64.74
C GLN A 1070 -25.28 1.32 65.27
N SER A 1071 -24.56 0.19 65.14
CA SER A 1071 -23.34 -0.06 64.34
C SER A 1071 -23.02 -1.55 64.16
N ARG A 1072 -22.34 -1.85 63.03
CA ARG A 1072 -21.35 -2.93 62.78
C ARG A 1072 -21.18 -4.05 63.82
N GLY A 1073 -21.17 -5.29 63.29
CA GLY A 1073 -20.07 -6.23 63.52
C GLY A 1073 -20.29 -7.61 62.89
N SER A 1074 -19.26 -8.41 62.53
CA SER A 1074 -17.85 -8.08 62.25
C SER A 1074 -17.07 -9.30 61.72
N PHE A 1075 -16.64 -9.31 60.44
CA PHE A 1075 -15.57 -10.19 59.90
C PHE A 1075 -15.87 -11.72 60.09
N THR A 1076 -15.02 -12.74 59.86
CA THR A 1076 -13.59 -12.97 59.48
C THR A 1076 -13.57 -14.15 58.49
N ASP A 1077 -13.03 -14.07 57.27
CA ASP A 1077 -11.62 -14.29 56.85
C ASP A 1077 -11.44 -15.65 56.15
N ASP A 1078 -10.24 -15.90 55.58
CA ASP A 1078 -9.64 -17.21 55.26
C ASP A 1078 -10.24 -18.15 54.19
N ILE A 1079 -9.50 -19.13 53.62
CA ILE A 1079 -8.11 -19.13 53.10
C ILE A 1079 -7.93 -20.38 52.17
N LEU A 1080 -6.84 -20.44 51.39
CA LEU A 1080 -6.33 -21.63 50.63
C LEU A 1080 -7.27 -22.39 49.67
N LEU A 1081 -6.82 -22.51 48.41
CA LEU A 1081 -7.26 -23.54 47.46
C LEU A 1081 -6.11 -24.52 47.20
N THR A 1082 -6.21 -25.75 47.70
CA THR A 1082 -5.39 -26.91 47.31
C THR A 1082 -6.19 -28.22 47.46
N PRO A 1083 -5.83 -29.32 46.76
CA PRO A 1083 -6.80 -30.36 46.39
C PRO A 1083 -6.57 -31.76 46.98
N GLN A 1084 -7.57 -32.63 46.81
CA GLN A 1084 -7.48 -34.10 46.69
C GLN A 1084 -8.51 -34.53 45.62
N CYS A 1085 -8.28 -35.41 44.65
CA CYS A 1085 -7.44 -36.63 44.51
C CYS A 1085 -7.96 -37.87 45.24
N LEU A 1086 -8.54 -38.79 44.46
CA LEU A 1086 -8.42 -40.26 44.59
C LEU A 1086 -8.29 -40.77 43.13
N PHE A 1087 -7.17 -41.38 42.71
CA PHE A 1087 -6.85 -42.83 42.76
C PHE A 1087 -7.73 -43.71 41.82
N ALA A 1088 -7.23 -44.78 41.19
CA ALA A 1088 -5.99 -45.52 41.46
C ALA A 1088 -5.28 -46.09 40.19
N GLU A 1089 -3.98 -46.39 40.36
CA GLU A 1089 -3.21 -47.59 39.92
C GLU A 1089 -3.32 -48.15 38.47
N GLY A 1090 -2.23 -48.65 37.85
CA GLY A 1090 -0.82 -48.67 38.29
C GLY A 1090 0.08 -49.58 37.40
N ASP A 1091 1.40 -49.35 37.46
CA ASP A 1091 2.52 -50.30 37.29
C ASP A 1091 2.72 -51.07 35.94
N MET A 1092 3.94 -51.43 35.48
CA MET A 1092 5.32 -51.16 35.99
C MET A 1092 6.39 -51.32 34.88
N LEU A 1093 7.62 -50.81 35.13
CA LEU A 1093 8.92 -51.21 34.53
C LEU A 1093 9.16 -50.92 33.00
N SER A 1094 10.38 -50.65 32.50
CA SER A 1094 11.67 -50.24 33.12
C SER A 1094 12.72 -49.83 32.04
N GLU A 1095 13.81 -49.16 32.47
CA GLU A 1095 15.12 -48.99 31.78
C GLU A 1095 15.21 -48.07 30.51
N ILE A 1096 16.36 -47.49 30.10
CA ILE A 1096 17.55 -46.90 30.78
C ILE A 1096 18.21 -45.91 29.77
N SER A 1097 18.53 -44.67 30.18
CA SER A 1097 19.37 -43.66 29.45
C SER A 1097 18.90 -43.21 28.03
N GLY A 1098 19.35 -42.11 27.44
CA GLY A 1098 20.16 -40.99 27.95
C GLY A 1098 20.55 -39.98 26.85
N HIS A 1099 21.09 -38.83 27.25
CA HIS A 1099 21.78 -37.81 26.42
C HIS A 1099 21.03 -37.09 25.28
N THR A 1100 20.68 -35.84 25.58
CA THR A 1100 20.61 -34.73 24.61
C THR A 1100 22.01 -34.24 24.22
N GLN A 1101 22.22 -33.80 22.96
CA GLN A 1101 22.84 -32.52 22.55
C GLN A 1101 23.33 -32.51 21.07
N HIS A 1102 23.06 -31.39 20.36
CA HIS A 1102 23.87 -30.78 19.27
C HIS A 1102 24.23 -31.58 17.98
N LEU A 1103 24.55 -31.01 16.80
CA LEU A 1103 24.54 -29.65 16.22
C LEU A 1103 23.71 -29.66 14.90
N ARG A 1104 23.02 -28.60 14.45
CA ARG A 1104 23.48 -27.27 13.96
C ARG A 1104 24.29 -27.29 12.65
N ALA A 1105 23.55 -27.37 11.53
CA ALA A 1105 23.67 -26.59 10.29
C ALA A 1105 25.05 -26.09 9.77
N SER A 1106 25.37 -26.48 8.53
CA SER A 1106 25.88 -25.66 7.39
C SER A 1106 26.92 -24.54 7.64
N ARG A 1107 27.99 -24.40 6.84
CA ARG A 1107 27.98 -24.27 5.36
C ARG A 1107 29.32 -24.61 4.72
N SER A 1108 29.28 -24.93 3.42
CA SER A 1108 30.41 -24.89 2.49
C SER A 1108 30.52 -23.52 1.78
N SER A 1109 31.53 -23.39 0.88
CA SER A 1109 31.79 -22.29 -0.08
C SER A 1109 32.33 -20.96 0.48
N SER A 1110 33.34 -20.33 -0.12
CA SER A 1110 34.24 -20.76 -1.22
C SER A 1110 35.39 -19.77 -1.46
N GLU A 1111 36.56 -20.29 -1.89
CA GLU A 1111 37.47 -19.72 -2.91
C GLU A 1111 38.21 -18.38 -2.61
N ARG A 1112 39.56 -18.36 -2.68
CA ARG A 1112 40.43 -17.96 -3.83
C ARG A 1112 40.41 -16.44 -4.14
N ALA A 1113 41.53 -15.76 -4.40
CA ALA A 1113 42.95 -16.16 -4.41
C ALA A 1113 43.87 -14.91 -4.32
N ASP A 1114 45.14 -15.11 -4.71
CA ASP A 1114 46.19 -14.14 -5.07
C ASP A 1114 47.08 -13.57 -3.95
N SER A 1115 48.38 -13.52 -4.27
CA SER A 1115 49.54 -13.18 -3.43
C SER A 1115 50.28 -11.97 -4.08
N PRO A 1116 51.29 -11.31 -3.45
CA PRO A 1116 52.60 -11.95 -3.18
C PRO A 1116 53.34 -11.51 -1.88
N VAL A 1117 54.06 -12.48 -1.29
CA VAL A 1117 55.54 -12.54 -1.10
C VAL A 1117 56.34 -11.21 -1.17
N PRO A 1118 57.38 -10.95 -0.32
CA PRO A 1118 57.86 -11.68 0.88
C PRO A 1118 58.12 -10.80 2.14
N LYS A 1119 58.03 -11.42 3.33
CA LYS A 1119 59.17 -11.60 4.25
C LYS A 1119 58.82 -12.53 5.42
#